data_AF-A0A2E6UT76-F1
#
_entry.id   AF-A0A2E6UT76-F1
#
_cell.length_a   1.000
_cell.length_b   1.000
_cell.length_c   1.000
_cell.angle_alpha   90.00
_cell.angle_beta   90.00
_cell.angle_gamma   90.00
#
_symmetry.space_group_name_H-M   'P 1'
#
loop_
_entity.id
_entity.type
_entity.pdbx_description
1 polymer ?
#
loop_
_entity_poly.entity_id
_entity_poly.type
_entity_poly.pdbx_seq_one_letter_code
_entity_poly.pdbx_strand_id
1 'polypeptide(L)'
;MKVKSKTHVASGQSDFLKVIKRILAFNSPPLFLITLTVAVPLTYLLTAWYLAPDKLRDPLASWVHRQGYFSAINNGGILKTLILAPLKIIKIGGGQEIPKIHIDIKFKHLQKIRQKRADGVENGYLNTQPDDYVPASIRYKNRTIPVKLRLKGDLVDHLQSAKWSFRIHVKNGEQIFGLRRFSIQAPWTRGFHSEVLFFETLRHIGVLAPRYFFLNATINGESIGIMALEEHFSKELLEHNRRREGVIIKFDESLYWNNQGPVFYNFRNVPIKAFRKSQIEKSEKLSSEYAVAVGLLRGFINKQLPASEVFDSKQMGRFLAATELWGASHPVNFTNLRLYLNPITLKLEPIAFDASIPSRDAPLPTLLGGDVIVFNHSFAREVLENAEIFEVYIETLGSLSDDIVNGSLLSKLKEVENRTLPILNREFPLLTSLPWEDLVQRAKILREVTKTTFNSKKNAFEPSNRSYSYILHTYLGSDEKGFYLEVANAIPQPVEINSIEWLSKVGGENKSFVPASATHFPLKLPATPLNTLPNAVKIYYSPYDLERYSLRVFATINNGSEPYESEAVPYFAPLKKHPIPKSSMFQQLKQHPFLTHKPEEKELLVKPGQWNVKGSLIIPEGYSLNISGNTTLRFSREAGLVSRGALRFNGTESSPIILEGPNDDKGGLWRGVAVLGSSEPSRWSFVNIRNTTGMRHTDWELTGGTTFYKSAAQLEHCSFSGHQGEDALNIVNSKFSLKNIKIESTASDGLDIDFSEGSIEGGLFKSIGRLGGGDGVDVSGSKVFINGTVLQDVSDKALSVGEQSKVVATSITMEEVGTGVASKDGSSLTISESSIKKARFFGLIAYIKKPEYGPASIDARNMKFEEAGVRARVQKGSYLLLEGEQVKAEDMDVEQLYETIMKPGLKK
;
A
#
# COMPACT_ATOMS: atom_id res chain seq x y z
N MET A 1 -13.96 -44.18 0.16
CA MET A 1 -13.08 -45.35 0.28
C MET A 1 -12.60 -45.44 1.73
N LYS A 2 -12.97 -46.49 2.49
CA LYS A 2 -12.62 -46.66 3.92
C LYS A 2 -11.12 -46.93 4.06
N VAL A 3 -10.37 -46.06 4.74
CA VAL A 3 -8.96 -46.30 5.08
C VAL A 3 -8.87 -46.68 6.56
N LYS A 4 -8.36 -47.90 6.81
CA LYS A 4 -8.01 -48.42 8.13
C LYS A 4 -6.77 -47.69 8.66
N SER A 5 -6.85 -47.09 9.85
CA SER A 5 -5.69 -46.59 10.58
C SER A 5 -4.93 -47.77 11.23
N LYS A 6 -3.69 -48.02 10.80
CA LYS A 6 -2.72 -48.78 11.60
C LYS A 6 -1.98 -47.79 12.51
N THR A 7 -2.32 -47.78 13.78
CA THR A 7 -1.52 -47.14 14.84
C THR A 7 -0.49 -48.13 15.35
N HIS A 8 0.79 -47.86 15.14
CA HIS A 8 1.86 -48.46 15.94
C HIS A 8 1.86 -47.78 17.32
N VAL A 9 1.54 -48.55 18.36
CA VAL A 9 1.70 -48.14 19.75
C VAL A 9 3.16 -48.37 20.13
N ALA A 10 3.93 -47.30 20.27
CA ALA A 10 5.19 -47.33 21.02
C ALA A 10 4.86 -47.07 22.49
N SER A 11 5.18 -48.03 23.34
CA SER A 11 5.02 -48.00 24.79
C SER A 11 5.95 -46.93 25.40
N GLY A 12 5.37 -45.83 25.87
CA GLY A 12 6.05 -44.77 26.59
C GLY A 12 5.30 -44.33 27.86
N GLN A 13 4.81 -45.29 28.66
CA GLN A 13 4.29 -45.00 30.00
C GLN A 13 5.46 -44.80 30.97
N SER A 14 6.04 -43.60 31.03
CA SER A 14 6.94 -43.23 32.14
C SER A 14 7.03 -41.73 32.44
N ASP A 15 6.70 -40.84 31.49
CA ASP A 15 6.73 -39.38 31.74
C ASP A 15 5.39 -38.77 32.18
N PHE A 16 4.25 -39.38 31.84
CA PHE A 16 2.92 -38.84 32.16
C PHE A 16 2.64 -38.78 33.68
N LEU A 17 2.99 -39.86 34.40
CA LEU A 17 2.82 -39.94 35.85
C LEU A 17 3.80 -39.04 36.63
N LYS A 18 4.98 -38.74 36.05
CA LYS A 18 5.96 -37.82 36.66
C LYS A 18 5.51 -36.36 36.59
N VAL A 19 4.83 -35.96 35.51
CA VAL A 19 4.26 -34.61 35.37
C VAL A 19 3.09 -34.40 36.33
N ILE A 20 2.18 -35.38 36.45
CA ILE A 20 1.07 -35.32 37.41
C ILE A 20 1.56 -35.26 38.86
N LYS A 21 2.56 -36.09 39.23
CA LYS A 21 3.17 -36.04 40.57
C LYS A 21 3.87 -34.71 40.88
N ARG A 22 4.45 -34.02 39.88
CA ARG A 22 5.03 -32.69 40.05
C ARG A 22 3.99 -31.57 40.20
N ILE A 23 2.85 -31.69 39.53
CA ILE A 23 1.75 -30.71 39.63
C ILE A 23 1.05 -30.82 41.00
N LEU A 24 0.90 -32.05 41.52
CA LEU A 24 0.28 -32.30 42.83
C LEU A 24 1.22 -32.01 44.03
N ALA A 25 2.51 -31.75 43.80
CA ALA A 25 3.48 -31.44 44.86
C ALA A 25 3.56 -29.95 45.25
N PHE A 26 2.82 -29.07 44.58
CA PHE A 26 2.76 -27.64 44.92
C PHE A 26 1.70 -27.38 46.01
N ASN A 27 2.14 -27.23 47.26
CA ASN A 27 1.35 -26.67 48.36
C ASN A 27 1.18 -25.14 48.20
N SER A 28 0.51 -24.72 47.13
CA SER A 28 0.05 -23.34 46.98
C SER A 28 -1.47 -23.35 46.74
N PRO A 29 -2.28 -22.81 47.67
CA PRO A 29 -3.74 -22.76 47.55
C PRO A 29 -4.29 -22.22 46.21
N PRO A 30 -3.63 -21.27 45.51
CA PRO A 30 -4.09 -20.78 44.21
C PRO A 30 -4.01 -21.85 43.10
N LEU A 31 -2.97 -22.68 43.09
CA LEU A 31 -2.80 -23.71 42.05
C LEU A 31 -3.90 -24.77 42.15
N PHE A 32 -4.23 -25.21 43.37
CA PHE A 32 -5.24 -26.23 43.59
C PHE A 32 -6.64 -25.74 43.18
N LEU A 33 -6.98 -24.49 43.52
CA LEU A 33 -8.23 -23.86 43.10
C LEU A 33 -8.30 -23.61 41.59
N ILE A 34 -7.21 -23.19 40.93
CA ILE A 34 -7.16 -22.99 39.47
C ILE A 34 -7.29 -24.34 38.74
N THR A 35 -6.65 -25.39 39.26
CA THR A 35 -6.73 -26.74 38.68
C THR A 35 -8.16 -27.30 38.81
N LEU A 36 -8.84 -27.08 39.93
CA LEU A 36 -10.25 -27.49 40.10
C LEU A 36 -11.23 -26.65 39.25
N THR A 37 -11.01 -25.34 39.13
CA THR A 37 -11.93 -24.44 38.41
C THR A 37 -11.75 -24.45 36.89
N VAL A 38 -10.56 -24.80 36.38
CA VAL A 38 -10.27 -24.82 34.94
C VAL A 38 -10.10 -26.24 34.40
N ALA A 39 -9.41 -27.16 35.10
CA ALA A 39 -9.12 -28.48 34.53
C ALA A 39 -10.31 -29.46 34.63
N VAL A 40 -11.17 -29.32 35.65
CA VAL A 40 -12.34 -30.21 35.86
C VAL A 40 -13.47 -29.94 34.85
N PRO A 41 -13.90 -28.69 34.58
CA PRO A 41 -14.89 -28.44 33.51
C PRO A 41 -14.38 -28.85 32.12
N LEU A 42 -13.07 -28.72 31.92
CA LEU A 42 -12.40 -28.96 30.65
C LEU A 42 -12.19 -30.46 30.36
N THR A 43 -11.97 -31.27 31.40
CA THR A 43 -12.03 -32.74 31.32
C THR A 43 -13.47 -33.22 31.11
N TYR A 44 -14.47 -32.59 31.74
CA TYR A 44 -15.89 -32.87 31.46
C TYR A 44 -16.25 -32.55 29.99
N LEU A 45 -15.76 -31.43 29.44
CA LEU A 45 -15.90 -31.06 28.03
C LEU A 45 -15.25 -32.05 27.06
N LEU A 46 -14.07 -32.59 27.39
CA LEU A 46 -13.41 -33.65 26.61
C LEU A 46 -14.19 -34.97 26.62
N THR A 47 -14.72 -35.32 27.80
CA THR A 47 -15.54 -36.52 27.95
C THR A 47 -16.85 -36.37 27.17
N ALA A 48 -17.44 -35.18 27.22
CA ALA A 48 -18.59 -34.81 26.39
C ALA A 48 -18.24 -34.78 24.89
N TRP A 49 -17.04 -34.34 24.48
CA TRP A 49 -16.60 -34.34 23.07
C TRP A 49 -16.42 -35.75 22.50
N TYR A 50 -15.79 -36.63 23.28
CA TYR A 50 -15.57 -38.02 22.89
C TYR A 50 -16.88 -38.81 22.80
N LEU A 51 -17.82 -38.53 23.70
CA LEU A 51 -19.13 -39.18 23.78
C LEU A 51 -20.24 -38.45 22.98
N ALA A 52 -19.96 -37.26 22.43
CA ALA A 52 -20.94 -36.46 21.71
C ALA A 52 -21.30 -37.10 20.35
N PRO A 53 -22.60 -37.26 20.02
CA PRO A 53 -23.03 -37.56 18.65
C PRO A 53 -22.56 -36.47 17.68
N ASP A 54 -22.38 -36.81 16.39
CA ASP A 54 -21.75 -35.94 15.39
C ASP A 54 -22.35 -34.52 15.33
N LYS A 55 -23.66 -34.37 15.60
CA LYS A 55 -24.36 -33.07 15.67
C LYS A 55 -23.86 -32.12 16.76
N LEU A 56 -23.17 -32.60 17.80
CA LEU A 56 -22.60 -31.80 18.90
C LEU A 56 -21.10 -31.55 18.76
N ARG A 57 -20.43 -32.19 17.79
CA ARG A 57 -18.99 -32.04 17.57
C ARG A 57 -18.63 -30.69 16.94
N ASP A 58 -19.43 -30.19 15.99
CA ASP A 58 -19.14 -28.94 15.29
C ASP A 58 -19.25 -27.68 16.17
N PRO A 59 -20.28 -27.51 17.02
CA PRO A 59 -20.34 -26.37 17.95
C PRO A 59 -19.19 -26.36 18.95
N LEU A 60 -18.76 -27.54 19.41
CA LEU A 60 -17.68 -27.71 20.36
C LEU A 60 -16.32 -27.48 19.71
N ALA A 61 -16.07 -28.01 18.51
CA ALA A 61 -14.87 -27.71 17.72
C ALA A 61 -14.76 -26.20 17.44
N SER A 62 -15.87 -25.56 17.06
CA SER A 62 -15.94 -24.11 16.87
C SER A 62 -15.64 -23.34 18.17
N TRP A 63 -16.12 -23.81 19.32
CA TRP A 63 -15.80 -23.20 20.61
C TRP A 63 -14.32 -23.35 20.96
N VAL A 64 -13.76 -24.55 20.81
CA VAL A 64 -12.35 -24.86 21.06
C VAL A 64 -11.42 -24.01 20.17
N HIS A 65 -11.78 -23.82 18.88
CA HIS A 65 -11.07 -22.92 17.97
C HIS A 65 -11.08 -21.46 18.47
N ARG A 66 -12.23 -20.97 18.96
CA ARG A 66 -12.33 -19.62 19.54
C ARG A 66 -11.54 -19.45 20.83
N GLN A 67 -11.23 -20.53 21.54
CA GLN A 67 -10.32 -20.54 22.71
C GLN A 67 -8.83 -20.61 22.33
N GLY A 68 -8.51 -20.66 21.03
CA GLY A 68 -7.14 -20.63 20.50
C GLY A 68 -6.58 -22.00 20.08
N TYR A 69 -7.35 -23.07 20.13
CA TYR A 69 -6.85 -24.38 19.70
C TYR A 69 -7.03 -24.59 18.20
N PHE A 70 -5.94 -24.93 17.51
CA PHE A 70 -5.97 -25.39 16.12
C PHE A 70 -5.23 -26.71 16.04
N SER A 71 -5.89 -27.76 15.54
CA SER A 71 -5.23 -29.04 15.29
C SER A 71 -4.03 -28.90 14.35
N ALA A 72 -4.13 -28.02 13.35
CA ALA A 72 -3.09 -27.72 12.37
C ALA A 72 -1.78 -27.13 12.92
N ILE A 73 -1.81 -26.55 14.13
CA ILE A 73 -0.65 -25.92 14.78
C ILE A 73 -0.21 -26.69 16.03
N ASN A 74 -0.99 -27.69 16.44
CA ASN A 74 -0.84 -28.32 17.74
C ASN A 74 -0.49 -29.81 17.64
N ASN A 75 0.80 -30.06 17.42
CA ASN A 75 1.38 -31.40 17.32
C ASN A 75 1.24 -32.24 18.60
N GLY A 76 0.89 -31.62 19.74
CA GLY A 76 0.66 -32.31 21.02
C GLY A 76 -0.77 -32.81 21.25
N GLY A 77 -1.69 -32.49 20.34
CA GLY A 77 -3.11 -32.79 20.50
C GLY A 77 -3.80 -31.93 21.58
N ILE A 78 -5.13 -32.03 21.62
CA ILE A 78 -5.96 -31.23 22.53
C ILE A 78 -5.59 -31.50 24.00
N LEU A 79 -5.32 -32.75 24.37
CA LEU A 79 -5.04 -33.14 25.76
C LEU A 79 -3.80 -32.44 26.35
N LYS A 80 -2.67 -32.42 25.62
CA LYS A 80 -1.44 -31.75 26.07
C LYS A 80 -1.66 -30.24 26.23
N THR A 81 -2.43 -29.64 25.34
CA THR A 81 -2.74 -28.21 25.34
C THR A 81 -3.55 -27.82 26.56
N LEU A 82 -4.55 -28.63 26.90
CA LEU A 82 -5.41 -28.40 28.05
C LEU A 82 -4.64 -28.54 29.37
N ILE A 83 -3.70 -29.48 29.45
CA ILE A 83 -2.81 -29.64 30.62
C ILE A 83 -1.89 -28.42 30.80
N LEU A 84 -1.40 -27.83 29.70
CA LEU A 84 -0.48 -26.69 29.76
C LEU A 84 -1.17 -25.34 29.93
N ALA A 85 -2.47 -25.23 29.66
CA ALA A 85 -3.23 -23.98 29.70
C ALA A 85 -3.16 -23.27 31.09
N PRO A 86 -3.33 -23.94 32.24
CA PRO A 86 -3.19 -23.30 33.55
C PRO A 86 -1.80 -22.73 33.80
N LEU A 87 -0.74 -23.45 33.38
CA LEU A 87 0.65 -23.00 33.52
C LEU A 87 0.93 -21.73 32.70
N LYS A 88 0.29 -21.60 31.53
CA LYS A 88 0.39 -20.40 30.69
C LYS A 88 -0.25 -19.20 31.37
N ILE A 89 -1.41 -19.37 32.00
CA ILE A 89 -2.13 -18.31 32.73
C ILE A 89 -1.29 -17.80 33.91
N ILE A 90 -0.62 -18.71 34.63
CA ILE A 90 0.20 -18.37 35.80
C ILE A 90 1.52 -17.66 35.40
N LYS A 91 2.10 -17.97 34.23
CA LYS A 91 3.30 -17.30 33.70
C LYS A 91 3.06 -15.87 33.18
N ILE A 92 1.84 -15.34 33.25
CA ILE A 92 1.47 -13.97 32.80
C ILE A 92 1.91 -12.87 33.81
N GLY A 93 2.80 -13.19 34.78
CA GLY A 93 3.39 -12.19 35.67
C GLY A 93 4.30 -11.22 34.91
N GLY A 94 3.93 -9.94 34.87
CA GLY A 94 4.71 -8.86 34.23
C GLY A 94 4.15 -8.33 32.90
N GLY A 95 2.85 -8.44 32.67
CA GLY A 95 2.21 -8.24 31.36
C GLY A 95 2.41 -6.87 30.70
N GLN A 96 2.94 -6.90 29.47
CA GLN A 96 2.95 -5.76 28.54
C GLN A 96 1.55 -5.12 28.46
N GLU A 97 1.45 -3.82 28.75
CA GLU A 97 0.18 -3.10 28.61
C GLU A 97 -0.21 -3.00 27.14
N ILE A 98 -1.47 -3.35 26.83
CA ILE A 98 -2.05 -3.16 25.50
C ILE A 98 -2.98 -1.96 25.51
N PRO A 99 -3.13 -1.27 24.37
CA PRO A 99 -4.07 -0.16 24.27
C PRO A 99 -5.49 -0.56 24.66
N LYS A 100 -6.21 0.34 25.33
CA LYS A 100 -7.61 0.16 25.71
C LYS A 100 -8.46 1.20 24.99
N ILE A 101 -9.57 0.78 24.39
CA ILE A 101 -10.56 1.67 23.80
C ILE A 101 -11.95 1.38 24.37
N HIS A 102 -12.73 2.43 24.59
CA HIS A 102 -14.14 2.31 24.94
C HIS A 102 -14.98 2.91 23.82
N ILE A 103 -15.88 2.13 23.26
CA ILE A 103 -16.76 2.51 22.16
C ILE A 103 -18.14 2.76 22.75
N ASP A 104 -18.61 4.00 22.63
CA ASP A 104 -19.93 4.41 23.11
C ASP A 104 -20.87 4.60 21.91
N ILE A 105 -21.94 3.80 21.87
CA ILE A 105 -22.94 3.74 20.79
C ILE A 105 -24.32 4.02 21.41
N LYS A 106 -25.01 5.05 20.93
CA LYS A 106 -26.38 5.36 21.40
C LYS A 106 -27.31 4.16 21.16
N PHE A 107 -28.24 3.93 22.08
CA PHE A 107 -29.13 2.76 22.06
C PHE A 107 -29.82 2.52 20.71
N LYS A 108 -30.42 3.57 20.10
CA LYS A 108 -31.06 3.48 18.77
C LYS A 108 -30.13 2.95 17.66
N HIS A 109 -28.85 3.31 17.72
CA HIS A 109 -27.85 2.90 16.75
C HIS A 109 -27.36 1.48 17.02
N LEU A 110 -27.23 1.11 18.29
CA LEU A 110 -26.94 -0.27 18.68
C LEU A 110 -28.08 -1.22 18.27
N GLN A 111 -29.34 -0.81 18.35
CA GLN A 111 -30.47 -1.58 17.84
C GLN A 111 -30.37 -1.81 16.33
N LYS A 112 -30.02 -0.78 15.53
CA LYS A 112 -29.76 -0.94 14.09
C LYS A 112 -28.65 -1.97 13.82
N ILE A 113 -27.55 -1.92 14.57
CA ILE A 113 -26.46 -2.91 14.46
C ILE A 113 -26.95 -4.31 14.82
N ARG A 114 -27.73 -4.45 15.89
CA ARG A 114 -28.28 -5.75 16.33
C ARG A 114 -29.21 -6.36 15.28
N GLN A 115 -30.07 -5.54 14.66
CA GLN A 115 -30.92 -6.00 13.56
C GLN A 115 -30.07 -6.50 12.39
N LYS A 116 -29.11 -5.68 11.94
CA LYS A 116 -28.21 -6.05 10.83
C LYS A 116 -27.44 -7.35 11.11
N ARG A 117 -27.03 -7.55 12.36
CA ARG A 117 -26.40 -8.79 12.81
C ARG A 117 -27.36 -9.97 12.75
N ALA A 118 -28.60 -9.81 13.22
CA ALA A 118 -29.61 -10.86 13.19
C ALA A 118 -29.86 -11.29 11.73
N ASP A 119 -30.06 -10.33 10.84
CA ASP A 119 -30.23 -10.59 9.40
C ASP A 119 -29.02 -11.35 8.83
N GLY A 120 -27.79 -10.94 9.17
CA GLY A 120 -26.57 -11.60 8.68
C GLY A 120 -26.39 -13.03 9.22
N VAL A 121 -26.78 -13.29 10.47
CA VAL A 121 -26.75 -14.63 11.07
C VAL A 121 -27.81 -15.53 10.45
N GLU A 122 -29.02 -15.00 10.22
CA GLU A 122 -30.12 -15.73 9.58
C GLU A 122 -29.80 -16.09 8.12
N ASN A 123 -29.23 -15.15 7.36
CA ASN A 123 -28.86 -15.38 5.96
C ASN A 123 -27.57 -16.21 5.78
N GLY A 124 -26.80 -16.44 6.86
CA GLY A 124 -25.51 -17.13 6.80
C GLY A 124 -24.33 -16.29 6.28
N TYR A 125 -24.57 -15.04 5.85
CA TYR A 125 -23.56 -14.07 5.43
C TYR A 125 -24.02 -12.63 5.70
N LEU A 126 -23.07 -11.70 5.84
CA LEU A 126 -23.33 -10.29 6.10
C LEU A 126 -23.25 -9.46 4.81
N ASN A 127 -24.40 -9.00 4.31
CA ASN A 127 -24.43 -8.02 3.22
C ASN A 127 -24.27 -6.59 3.77
N THR A 128 -23.16 -5.93 3.49
CA THR A 128 -22.88 -4.57 4.03
C THR A 128 -23.08 -3.46 3.02
N GLN A 129 -23.72 -2.38 3.45
CA GLN A 129 -24.08 -1.21 2.65
C GLN A 129 -23.56 0.10 3.28
N PRO A 130 -23.39 1.19 2.51
CA PRO A 130 -22.89 2.47 3.03
C PRO A 130 -23.75 3.10 4.14
N ASP A 131 -25.04 2.83 4.16
CA ASP A 131 -26.00 3.32 5.15
C ASP A 131 -26.00 2.50 6.45
N ASP A 132 -25.31 1.35 6.49
CA ASP A 132 -25.12 0.55 7.71
C ASP A 132 -24.23 1.25 8.75
N TYR A 133 -23.48 2.29 8.37
CA TYR A 133 -22.70 3.06 9.33
C TYR A 133 -23.60 3.83 10.30
N VAL A 134 -23.31 3.69 11.59
CA VAL A 134 -23.93 4.48 12.64
C VAL A 134 -22.93 5.38 13.37
N PRO A 135 -23.35 6.55 13.86
CA PRO A 135 -22.52 7.39 14.72
C PRO A 135 -22.18 6.71 16.06
N ALA A 136 -20.94 6.90 16.51
CA ALA A 136 -20.45 6.46 17.82
C ALA A 136 -19.30 7.39 18.29
N SER A 137 -18.81 7.19 19.50
CA SER A 137 -17.56 7.82 19.97
C SER A 137 -16.60 6.77 20.51
N ILE A 138 -15.30 7.03 20.38
CA ILE A 138 -14.25 6.21 21.00
C ILE A 138 -13.54 7.04 22.05
N ARG A 139 -13.54 6.57 23.29
CA ARG A 139 -12.67 7.08 24.34
C ARG A 139 -11.34 6.35 24.31
N TYR A 140 -10.26 7.10 24.16
CA TYR A 140 -8.89 6.61 24.14
C TYR A 140 -7.99 7.62 24.84
N LYS A 141 -7.28 7.17 25.90
CA LYS A 141 -6.59 8.05 26.85
C LYS A 141 -7.56 9.12 27.38
N ASN A 142 -7.18 10.40 27.37
CA ASN A 142 -8.00 11.51 27.86
C ASN A 142 -8.87 12.15 26.76
N ARG A 143 -9.09 11.45 25.64
CA ARG A 143 -9.79 11.99 24.47
C ARG A 143 -11.07 11.20 24.18
N THR A 144 -12.12 11.92 23.81
CA THR A 144 -13.36 11.34 23.25
C THR A 144 -13.45 11.74 21.79
N ILE A 145 -13.35 10.76 20.90
CA ILE A 145 -13.14 10.98 19.47
C ILE A 145 -14.40 10.53 18.72
N PRO A 146 -15.04 11.40 17.91
CA PRO A 146 -16.21 11.03 17.14
C PRO A 146 -15.85 10.06 16.00
N VAL A 147 -16.65 9.00 15.86
CA VAL A 147 -16.48 8.00 14.80
C VAL A 147 -17.82 7.65 14.16
N LYS A 148 -17.77 6.98 13.01
CA LYS A 148 -18.87 6.13 12.55
C LYS A 148 -18.37 4.70 12.43
N LEU A 149 -19.22 3.72 12.74
CA LEU A 149 -18.86 2.32 12.67
C LEU A 149 -19.99 1.47 12.09
N ARG A 150 -19.64 0.31 11.54
CA ARG A 150 -20.57 -0.74 11.10
C ARG A 150 -19.96 -2.12 11.36
N LEU A 151 -20.77 -3.16 11.28
CA LEU A 151 -20.28 -4.54 11.28
C LEU A 151 -19.34 -4.78 10.07
N LYS A 152 -18.33 -5.63 10.29
CA LYS A 152 -17.35 -6.07 9.28
C LYS A 152 -17.44 -7.58 9.08
N GLY A 153 -16.99 -8.02 7.91
CA GLY A 153 -16.87 -9.42 7.52
C GLY A 153 -17.94 -9.80 6.53
N ASP A 154 -17.71 -10.85 5.76
CA ASP A 154 -18.73 -11.43 4.88
C ASP A 154 -19.35 -12.67 5.54
N LEU A 155 -18.55 -13.45 6.26
CA LEU A 155 -18.98 -14.66 6.96
C LEU A 155 -19.38 -14.40 8.43
N VAL A 156 -20.25 -15.26 8.95
CA VAL A 156 -20.85 -15.14 10.29
C VAL A 156 -19.87 -15.25 11.45
N ASP A 157 -18.64 -15.72 11.26
CA ASP A 157 -17.63 -15.80 12.33
C ASP A 157 -17.20 -14.43 12.86
N HIS A 158 -17.38 -13.38 12.07
CA HIS A 158 -17.21 -12.00 12.52
C HIS A 158 -18.36 -11.51 13.41
N LEU A 159 -19.47 -12.25 13.46
CA LEU A 159 -20.73 -11.89 14.13
C LEU A 159 -21.09 -12.82 15.30
N GLN A 160 -20.54 -14.03 15.31
CA GLN A 160 -20.78 -15.03 16.33
C GLN A 160 -20.12 -14.62 17.67
N SER A 161 -20.76 -14.95 18.79
CA SER A 161 -20.38 -14.56 20.17
C SER A 161 -20.57 -13.06 20.49
N ALA A 162 -20.00 -12.61 21.60
CA ALA A 162 -19.95 -11.20 22.02
C ALA A 162 -18.87 -10.38 21.28
N LYS A 163 -17.91 -11.03 20.60
CA LYS A 163 -16.81 -10.35 19.89
C LYS A 163 -17.16 -9.97 18.45
N TRP A 164 -18.04 -8.99 18.27
CA TRP A 164 -18.41 -8.52 16.93
C TRP A 164 -17.28 -7.75 16.28
N SER A 165 -17.05 -7.99 14.99
CA SER A 165 -16.06 -7.25 14.22
C SER A 165 -16.66 -5.95 13.68
N PHE A 166 -15.92 -4.86 13.80
CA PHE A 166 -16.35 -3.54 13.37
C PHE A 166 -15.36 -2.91 12.40
N ARG A 167 -15.90 -2.20 11.41
CA ARG A 167 -15.15 -1.22 10.62
C ARG A 167 -15.42 0.17 11.15
N ILE A 168 -14.37 0.88 11.51
CA ILE A 168 -14.41 2.17 12.21
C ILE A 168 -13.80 3.26 11.34
N HIS A 169 -14.54 4.35 11.17
CA HIS A 169 -14.10 5.55 10.46
C HIS A 169 -14.10 6.74 11.42
N VAL A 170 -12.92 7.29 11.68
CA VAL A 170 -12.74 8.48 12.50
C VAL A 170 -13.23 9.72 11.74
N LYS A 171 -13.85 10.66 12.46
CA LYS A 171 -14.48 11.87 11.90
C LYS A 171 -13.64 13.12 12.17
N ASN A 172 -13.98 14.23 11.51
CA ASN A 172 -13.43 15.57 11.79
C ASN A 172 -11.90 15.67 11.66
N GLY A 173 -11.30 14.97 10.70
CA GLY A 173 -9.84 14.98 10.49
C GLY A 173 -9.03 14.19 11.54
N GLU A 174 -9.66 13.82 12.66
CA GLU A 174 -9.07 13.14 13.81
C GLU A 174 -8.58 11.72 13.52
N GLN A 175 -7.78 11.20 14.45
CA GLN A 175 -7.12 9.91 14.31
C GLN A 175 -6.99 9.15 15.63
N ILE A 176 -6.90 7.82 15.53
CA ILE A 176 -6.64 6.92 16.66
C ILE A 176 -5.49 6.00 16.22
N PHE A 177 -4.40 5.93 16.98
CA PHE A 177 -3.18 5.19 16.61
C PHE A 177 -2.55 5.61 15.27
N GLY A 178 -2.76 6.86 14.86
CA GLY A 178 -2.41 7.35 13.52
C GLY A 178 -3.20 6.71 12.38
N LEU A 179 -4.44 6.29 12.68
CA LEU A 179 -5.37 5.69 11.73
C LEU A 179 -6.67 6.50 11.68
N ARG A 180 -7.10 6.81 10.46
CA ARG A 180 -8.46 7.35 10.20
C ARG A 180 -9.48 6.27 9.93
N ARG A 181 -9.03 5.11 9.45
CA ARG A 181 -9.87 3.97 9.11
C ARG A 181 -9.16 2.70 9.49
N PHE A 182 -9.85 1.89 10.26
CA PHE A 182 -9.34 0.61 10.71
C PHE A 182 -10.51 -0.31 11.02
N SER A 183 -10.19 -1.56 11.26
CA SER A 183 -11.12 -2.55 11.74
C SER A 183 -10.67 -3.03 13.11
N ILE A 184 -11.62 -3.36 13.98
CA ILE A 184 -11.36 -4.24 15.12
C ILE A 184 -12.09 -5.55 14.86
N GLN A 185 -11.44 -6.68 15.09
CA GLN A 185 -12.01 -8.00 14.80
C GLN A 185 -11.53 -9.04 15.81
N ALA A 186 -12.31 -10.10 15.98
CA ALA A 186 -11.91 -11.17 16.87
C ALA A 186 -10.62 -11.84 16.33
N PRO A 187 -9.59 -12.08 17.17
CA PRO A 187 -8.29 -12.57 16.69
C PRO A 187 -8.34 -13.86 15.87
N TRP A 188 -9.27 -14.77 16.17
CA TRP A 188 -9.44 -16.03 15.42
C TRP A 188 -9.87 -15.84 13.97
N THR A 189 -10.47 -14.70 13.60
CA THR A 189 -10.90 -14.41 12.22
C THR A 189 -9.72 -14.17 11.25
N ARG A 190 -8.50 -14.09 11.80
CA ARG A 190 -7.22 -13.89 11.08
C ARG A 190 -6.13 -14.85 11.56
N GLY A 191 -6.49 -15.96 12.20
CA GLY A 191 -5.48 -16.91 12.69
C GLY A 191 -4.61 -16.40 13.86
N PHE A 192 -5.12 -15.43 14.64
CA PHE A 192 -4.46 -14.90 15.83
C PHE A 192 -3.17 -14.10 15.54
N HIS A 193 -2.02 -14.55 16.06
CA HIS A 193 -0.72 -13.86 15.93
C HIS A 193 0.03 -14.25 14.65
N SER A 194 -0.42 -15.26 13.91
CA SER A 194 0.17 -15.63 12.62
C SER A 194 0.10 -14.50 11.59
N GLU A 195 -1.00 -13.74 11.56
CA GLU A 195 -1.16 -12.58 10.67
C GLU A 195 -0.08 -11.53 10.93
N VAL A 196 0.27 -11.31 12.21
CA VAL A 196 1.34 -10.38 12.60
C VAL A 196 2.68 -10.88 12.05
N LEU A 197 2.95 -12.17 12.19
CA LEU A 197 4.20 -12.79 11.77
C LEU A 197 4.35 -12.81 10.25
N PHE A 198 3.27 -13.10 9.52
CA PHE A 198 3.22 -13.01 8.07
C PHE A 198 3.48 -11.57 7.57
N PHE A 199 2.80 -10.58 8.16
CA PHE A 199 3.05 -9.17 7.84
C PHE A 199 4.48 -8.75 8.19
N GLU A 200 5.08 -9.32 9.22
CA GLU A 200 6.48 -9.04 9.53
C GLU A 200 7.45 -9.62 8.48
N THR A 201 7.20 -10.82 7.95
CA THR A 201 7.95 -11.34 6.81
C THR A 201 7.83 -10.44 5.58
N LEU A 202 6.63 -9.94 5.28
CA LEU A 202 6.40 -9.04 4.15
C LEU A 202 7.14 -7.71 4.31
N ARG A 203 7.09 -7.10 5.50
CA ARG A 203 7.86 -5.88 5.80
C ARG A 203 9.37 -6.11 5.70
N HIS A 204 9.85 -7.27 6.13
CA HIS A 204 11.26 -7.63 6.03
C HIS A 204 11.78 -7.61 4.58
N ILE A 205 10.95 -8.02 3.60
CA ILE A 205 11.28 -7.96 2.17
C ILE A 205 10.73 -6.71 1.46
N GLY A 206 10.18 -5.75 2.19
CA GLY A 206 9.69 -4.47 1.67
C GLY A 206 8.37 -4.52 0.89
N VAL A 207 7.55 -5.56 1.07
CA VAL A 207 6.18 -5.65 0.53
C VAL A 207 5.20 -4.94 1.45
N LEU A 208 4.21 -4.25 0.87
CA LEU A 208 3.24 -3.44 1.61
C LEU A 208 2.36 -4.32 2.49
N ALA A 209 2.29 -3.99 3.79
CA ALA A 209 1.44 -4.68 4.75
C ALA A 209 0.74 -3.67 5.68
N PRO A 210 -0.55 -3.89 6.03
CA PRO A 210 -1.26 -3.07 7.00
C PRO A 210 -0.59 -3.09 8.38
N ARG A 211 -0.74 -2.02 9.16
CA ARG A 211 -0.52 -2.07 10.61
C ARG A 211 -1.53 -3.04 11.24
N TYR A 212 -1.03 -3.94 12.10
CA TYR A 212 -1.84 -4.93 12.79
C TYR A 212 -1.30 -5.18 14.20
N PHE A 213 -2.14 -5.02 15.21
CA PHE A 213 -1.78 -5.26 16.62
C PHE A 213 -3.01 -5.52 17.48
N PHE A 214 -2.82 -5.89 18.75
CA PHE A 214 -3.91 -6.24 19.67
C PHE A 214 -4.22 -5.11 20.64
N LEU A 215 -5.51 -4.92 20.92
CA LEU A 215 -6.04 -3.96 21.89
C LEU A 215 -7.15 -4.61 22.72
N ASN A 216 -7.47 -4.01 23.87
CA ASN A 216 -8.66 -4.36 24.65
C ASN A 216 -9.81 -3.39 24.31
N ALA A 217 -10.98 -3.92 24.01
CA ALA A 217 -12.14 -3.14 23.62
C ALA A 217 -13.32 -3.33 24.58
N THR A 218 -14.03 -2.25 24.84
CA THR A 218 -15.28 -2.21 25.60
C THR A 218 -16.34 -1.51 24.76
N ILE A 219 -17.57 -2.04 24.71
CA ILE A 219 -18.70 -1.41 24.02
C ILE A 219 -19.79 -1.11 25.05
N ASN A 220 -20.16 0.15 25.22
CA ASN A 220 -21.21 0.58 26.16
C ASN A 220 -21.04 0.03 27.59
N GLY A 221 -19.79 -0.05 28.08
CA GLY A 221 -19.46 -0.59 29.39
C GLY A 221 -19.24 -2.11 29.46
N GLU A 222 -19.62 -2.84 28.42
CA GLU A 222 -19.40 -4.30 28.34
C GLU A 222 -18.04 -4.60 27.68
N SER A 223 -17.16 -5.31 28.39
CA SER A 223 -15.86 -5.72 27.84
C SER A 223 -16.06 -6.80 26.78
N ILE A 224 -15.61 -6.53 25.55
CA ILE A 224 -15.52 -7.54 24.49
C ILE A 224 -14.12 -8.15 24.39
N GLY A 225 -13.24 -7.82 25.34
CA GLY A 225 -11.90 -8.40 25.49
C GLY A 225 -10.90 -7.96 24.42
N ILE A 226 -9.90 -8.81 24.20
CA ILE A 226 -8.83 -8.61 23.24
C ILE A 226 -9.36 -8.74 21.81
N MET A 227 -9.14 -7.70 21.03
CA MET A 227 -9.47 -7.60 19.61
C MET A 227 -8.20 -7.30 18.81
N ALA A 228 -8.14 -7.81 17.58
CA ALA A 228 -7.14 -7.42 16.61
C ALA A 228 -7.56 -6.12 15.92
N LEU A 229 -6.69 -5.11 15.94
CA LEU A 229 -6.80 -3.94 15.10
C LEU A 229 -6.09 -4.20 13.77
N GLU A 230 -6.76 -3.90 12.66
CA GLU A 230 -6.26 -4.03 11.30
C GLU A 230 -6.47 -2.70 10.55
N GLU A 231 -5.39 -2.08 10.10
CA GLU A 231 -5.42 -0.85 9.29
C GLU A 231 -6.19 -1.05 7.98
N HIS A 232 -6.90 -0.01 7.55
CA HIS A 232 -7.63 -0.01 6.28
C HIS A 232 -6.81 0.67 5.17
N PHE A 233 -7.05 0.28 3.91
CA PHE A 233 -6.48 0.89 2.72
C PHE A 233 -6.83 2.39 2.59
N SER A 234 -5.85 3.23 2.90
CA SER A 234 -5.83 4.68 2.70
C SER A 234 -4.39 5.17 2.55
N LYS A 235 -4.19 6.46 2.29
CA LYS A 235 -2.85 7.02 2.07
C LYS A 235 -1.91 6.83 3.26
N GLU A 236 -2.45 6.84 4.47
CA GLU A 236 -1.66 6.66 5.70
C GLU A 236 -0.98 5.27 5.73
N LEU A 237 -1.58 4.24 5.11
CA LEU A 237 -0.95 2.93 4.93
C LEU A 237 0.27 3.02 4.00
N LEU A 238 0.15 3.79 2.91
CA LEU A 238 1.22 3.98 1.93
C LEU A 238 2.39 4.73 2.55
N GLU A 239 2.10 5.85 3.21
CA GLU A 239 3.10 6.69 3.89
C GLU A 239 3.84 5.91 4.98
N HIS A 240 3.11 5.15 5.82
CA HIS A 240 3.72 4.27 6.82
C HIS A 240 4.63 3.19 6.20
N ASN A 241 4.32 2.74 4.97
CA ASN A 241 5.12 1.79 4.21
C ASN A 241 6.13 2.47 3.24
N ARG A 242 6.44 3.76 3.45
CA ARG A 242 7.42 4.53 2.65
C ARG A 242 7.06 4.58 1.16
N ARG A 243 5.79 4.83 0.87
CA ARG A 243 5.25 5.09 -0.47
C ARG A 243 4.59 6.46 -0.49
N ARG A 244 4.67 7.13 -1.64
CA ARG A 244 3.90 8.33 -1.90
C ARG A 244 2.40 8.00 -1.97
N GLU A 245 1.56 9.01 -1.79
CA GLU A 245 0.13 8.86 -2.00
C GLU A 245 -0.16 8.45 -3.45
N GLY A 246 -1.08 7.51 -3.62
CA GLY A 246 -1.59 7.08 -4.92
C GLY A 246 -2.83 6.20 -4.76
N VAL A 247 -3.33 5.67 -5.86
CA VAL A 247 -4.59 4.92 -5.88
C VAL A 247 -4.40 3.46 -5.46
N ILE A 248 -5.32 2.95 -4.64
CA ILE A 248 -5.42 1.53 -4.30
C ILE A 248 -6.68 0.96 -4.95
N ILE A 249 -6.53 -0.09 -5.75
CA ILE A 249 -7.61 -0.78 -6.45
C ILE A 249 -7.79 -2.22 -5.96
N LYS A 250 -8.97 -2.78 -6.24
CA LYS A 250 -9.30 -4.20 -6.08
C LYS A 250 -10.28 -4.67 -7.15
N PHE A 251 -10.37 -5.98 -7.34
CA PHE A 251 -11.48 -6.59 -8.05
C PHE A 251 -12.79 -6.41 -7.27
N ASP A 252 -13.87 -6.13 -8.00
CA ASP A 252 -15.21 -6.02 -7.44
C ASP A 252 -15.88 -7.38 -7.33
N GLU A 253 -15.80 -7.95 -6.14
CA GLU A 253 -16.43 -9.21 -5.75
C GLU A 253 -17.95 -9.16 -5.60
N SER A 254 -18.60 -7.99 -5.72
CA SER A 254 -20.06 -7.90 -5.53
C SER A 254 -20.85 -8.80 -6.49
N LEU A 255 -20.41 -8.93 -7.75
CA LEU A 255 -21.03 -9.84 -8.70
C LEU A 255 -20.93 -11.30 -8.25
N TYR A 256 -19.80 -11.70 -7.65
CA TYR A 256 -19.62 -13.03 -7.08
C TYR A 256 -20.57 -13.25 -5.90
N TRP A 257 -20.59 -12.34 -4.93
CA TRP A 257 -21.42 -12.48 -3.72
C TRP A 257 -22.92 -12.41 -4.00
N ASN A 258 -23.36 -11.62 -4.98
CA ASN A 258 -24.77 -11.47 -5.32
C ASN A 258 -25.31 -12.66 -6.14
N ASN A 259 -24.46 -13.34 -6.92
CA ASN A 259 -24.89 -14.44 -7.80
C ASN A 259 -24.47 -15.83 -7.30
N GLN A 260 -23.50 -15.94 -6.39
CA GLN A 260 -23.05 -17.18 -5.75
C GLN A 260 -22.82 -18.32 -6.76
N GLY A 261 -22.04 -18.06 -7.82
CA GLY A 261 -21.81 -19.00 -8.93
C GLY A 261 -20.42 -18.88 -9.56
N PRO A 262 -19.94 -19.95 -10.23
CA PRO A 262 -18.57 -20.05 -10.77
C PRO A 262 -18.26 -19.02 -11.87
N VAL A 263 -19.29 -18.46 -12.51
CA VAL A 263 -19.15 -17.46 -13.60
C VAL A 263 -18.41 -16.20 -13.15
N PHE A 264 -18.74 -15.70 -11.96
CA PHE A 264 -18.19 -14.46 -11.41
C PHE A 264 -17.05 -14.70 -10.41
N TYR A 265 -16.72 -15.96 -10.12
CA TYR A 265 -15.46 -16.32 -9.47
C TYR A 265 -14.31 -16.35 -10.49
N ASN A 266 -14.18 -15.27 -11.26
CA ASN A 266 -13.23 -15.15 -12.36
C ASN A 266 -12.79 -13.68 -12.46
N PHE A 267 -11.51 -13.41 -12.21
CA PHE A 267 -10.95 -12.05 -12.22
C PHE A 267 -11.08 -11.34 -13.59
N ARG A 268 -11.30 -12.10 -14.67
CA ARG A 268 -11.54 -11.56 -16.03
C ARG A 268 -12.97 -11.07 -16.25
N ASN A 269 -13.90 -11.48 -15.38
CA ASN A 269 -15.34 -11.30 -15.55
C ASN A 269 -15.95 -10.43 -14.43
N VAL A 270 -15.12 -9.65 -13.76
CA VAL A 270 -15.54 -8.73 -12.70
C VAL A 270 -14.94 -7.34 -12.90
N PRO A 271 -15.65 -6.26 -12.51
CA PRO A 271 -15.12 -4.91 -12.55
C PRO A 271 -13.93 -4.70 -11.59
N ILE A 272 -13.24 -3.58 -11.76
CA ILE A 272 -12.16 -3.11 -10.89
C ILE A 272 -12.61 -1.80 -10.25
N LYS A 273 -12.50 -1.70 -8.93
CA LYS A 273 -12.86 -0.49 -8.17
C LYS A 273 -11.71 0.01 -7.32
N ALA A 274 -11.72 1.31 -7.06
CA ALA A 274 -10.80 1.92 -6.12
C ALA A 274 -11.35 1.95 -4.69
N PHE A 275 -10.44 1.89 -3.72
CA PHE A 275 -10.70 2.41 -2.39
C PHE A 275 -10.76 3.94 -2.45
N ARG A 276 -11.48 4.57 -1.53
CA ARG A 276 -11.51 6.05 -1.41
C ARG A 276 -12.03 6.77 -2.67
N LYS A 277 -12.93 6.18 -3.46
CA LYS A 277 -13.47 6.79 -4.71
C LYS A 277 -13.85 8.28 -4.57
N SER A 278 -14.58 8.64 -3.50
CA SER A 278 -14.97 10.04 -3.22
C SER A 278 -13.82 11.04 -2.99
N GLN A 279 -12.61 10.56 -2.65
CA GLN A 279 -11.41 11.39 -2.52
C GLN A 279 -10.65 11.44 -3.83
N ILE A 280 -10.62 10.32 -4.57
CA ILE A 280 -10.05 10.24 -5.91
C ILE A 280 -10.76 11.24 -6.83
N GLU A 281 -12.09 11.27 -6.85
CA GLU A 281 -12.90 12.17 -7.67
C GLU A 281 -12.67 13.67 -7.38
N LYS A 282 -12.07 14.02 -6.22
CA LYS A 282 -11.75 15.40 -5.85
C LYS A 282 -10.36 15.85 -6.28
N SER A 283 -9.55 14.93 -6.79
CA SER A 283 -8.18 15.19 -7.22
C SER A 283 -8.02 14.75 -8.67
N GLU A 284 -7.67 15.68 -9.55
CA GLU A 284 -7.43 15.40 -10.96
C GLU A 284 -6.29 14.37 -11.12
N LYS A 285 -5.21 14.55 -10.37
CA LYS A 285 -4.08 13.61 -10.31
C LYS A 285 -4.53 12.21 -9.92
N LEU A 286 -5.24 12.06 -8.80
CA LEU A 286 -5.68 10.73 -8.35
C LEU A 286 -6.72 10.12 -9.32
N SER A 287 -7.57 10.94 -9.94
CA SER A 287 -8.52 10.49 -10.96
C SER A 287 -7.81 9.92 -12.19
N SER A 288 -6.75 10.61 -12.68
CA SER A 288 -5.90 10.13 -13.76
C SER A 288 -5.16 8.84 -13.37
N GLU A 289 -4.54 8.81 -12.19
CA GLU A 289 -3.90 7.60 -11.64
C GLU A 289 -4.89 6.42 -11.51
N TYR A 290 -6.14 6.66 -11.15
CA TYR A 290 -7.15 5.61 -11.10
C TYR A 290 -7.46 5.05 -12.49
N ALA A 291 -7.58 5.93 -13.50
CA ALA A 291 -7.75 5.52 -14.89
C ALA A 291 -6.57 4.67 -15.38
N VAL A 292 -5.34 5.08 -15.09
CA VAL A 292 -4.12 4.32 -15.40
C VAL A 292 -4.12 2.96 -14.68
N ALA A 293 -4.41 2.92 -13.38
CA ALA A 293 -4.41 1.68 -12.60
C ALA A 293 -5.40 0.64 -13.15
N VAL A 294 -6.63 1.08 -13.48
CA VAL A 294 -7.64 0.20 -14.10
C VAL A 294 -7.21 -0.19 -15.51
N GLY A 295 -6.74 0.76 -16.31
CA GLY A 295 -6.35 0.52 -17.70
C GLY A 295 -5.17 -0.46 -17.82
N LEU A 296 -4.17 -0.37 -16.94
CA LEU A 296 -3.06 -1.32 -16.86
C LEU A 296 -3.56 -2.73 -16.50
N LEU A 297 -4.37 -2.86 -15.46
CA LEU A 297 -4.88 -4.16 -15.01
C LEU A 297 -5.79 -4.80 -16.06
N ARG A 298 -6.66 -4.02 -16.71
CA ARG A 298 -7.46 -4.48 -17.86
C ARG A 298 -6.58 -4.85 -19.06
N GLY A 299 -5.51 -4.10 -19.33
CA GLY A 299 -4.53 -4.41 -20.39
C GLY A 299 -3.86 -5.76 -20.17
N PHE A 300 -3.48 -6.10 -18.94
CA PHE A 300 -2.98 -7.42 -18.57
C PHE A 300 -4.04 -8.52 -18.76
N ILE A 301 -5.25 -8.30 -18.23
CA ILE A 301 -6.38 -9.24 -18.35
C ILE A 301 -6.70 -9.54 -19.84
N ASN A 302 -6.65 -8.51 -20.67
CA ASN A 302 -6.90 -8.59 -22.11
C ASN A 302 -5.70 -9.08 -22.93
N LYS A 303 -4.59 -9.46 -22.28
CA LYS A 303 -3.34 -9.90 -22.92
C LYS A 303 -2.75 -8.85 -23.89
N GLN A 304 -3.03 -7.58 -23.64
CA GLN A 304 -2.48 -6.43 -24.38
C GLN A 304 -1.17 -5.93 -23.75
N LEU A 305 -0.98 -6.20 -22.46
CA LEU A 305 0.25 -5.89 -21.72
C LEU A 305 0.79 -7.15 -21.03
N PRO A 306 2.11 -7.39 -21.06
CA PRO A 306 2.72 -8.43 -20.25
C PRO A 306 2.72 -8.02 -18.77
N ALA A 307 2.80 -9.01 -17.87
CA ALA A 307 2.73 -8.76 -16.43
C ALA A 307 3.79 -7.77 -15.92
N SER A 308 5.03 -7.83 -16.41
CA SER A 308 6.10 -6.92 -15.97
C SER A 308 5.95 -5.47 -16.42
N GLU A 309 5.05 -5.19 -17.38
CA GLU A 309 4.65 -3.81 -17.72
C GLU A 309 3.56 -3.29 -16.77
N VAL A 310 2.83 -4.18 -16.09
CA VAL A 310 1.68 -3.79 -15.25
C VAL A 310 2.02 -3.80 -13.77
N PHE A 311 2.78 -4.81 -13.34
CA PHE A 311 3.16 -5.00 -11.94
C PHE A 311 4.63 -4.65 -11.72
N ASP A 312 4.95 -4.11 -10.55
CA ASP A 312 6.34 -4.02 -10.11
C ASP A 312 6.86 -5.44 -9.88
N SER A 313 7.73 -5.91 -10.77
CA SER A 313 8.20 -7.30 -10.81
C SER A 313 8.84 -7.72 -9.50
N LYS A 314 9.61 -6.82 -8.88
CA LYS A 314 10.27 -7.06 -7.60
C LYS A 314 9.24 -7.24 -6.48
N GLN A 315 8.28 -6.33 -6.38
CA GLN A 315 7.26 -6.37 -5.33
C GLN A 315 6.29 -7.54 -5.51
N MET A 316 5.88 -7.84 -6.74
CA MET A 316 4.98 -8.95 -7.05
C MET A 316 5.64 -10.30 -6.80
N GLY A 317 6.86 -10.54 -7.31
CA GLY A 317 7.58 -11.78 -7.07
C GLY A 317 7.82 -12.03 -5.58
N ARG A 318 8.20 -10.98 -4.83
CA ARG A 318 8.38 -11.04 -3.36
C ARG A 318 7.11 -11.39 -2.60
N PHE A 319 5.99 -10.76 -2.96
CA PHE A 319 4.69 -11.02 -2.36
C PHE A 319 4.26 -12.48 -2.56
N LEU A 320 4.39 -12.99 -3.79
CA LEU A 320 4.07 -14.38 -4.10
C LEU A 320 5.00 -15.36 -3.37
N ALA A 321 6.30 -15.04 -3.24
CA ALA A 321 7.25 -15.87 -2.53
C ALA A 321 6.98 -15.95 -1.02
N ALA A 322 6.68 -14.82 -0.37
CA ALA A 322 6.31 -14.80 1.04
C ALA A 322 4.99 -15.55 1.29
N THR A 323 4.02 -15.38 0.39
CA THR A 323 2.77 -16.12 0.41
C THR A 323 3.03 -17.62 0.34
N GLU A 324 3.86 -18.07 -0.61
CA GLU A 324 4.24 -19.47 -0.79
C GLU A 324 4.93 -20.03 0.47
N LEU A 325 5.94 -19.34 0.99
CA LEU A 325 6.65 -19.77 2.20
C LEU A 325 5.68 -20.06 3.36
N TRP A 326 4.73 -19.16 3.59
CA TRP A 326 3.79 -19.25 4.71
C TRP A 326 2.59 -20.17 4.45
N GLY A 327 2.40 -20.66 3.22
CA GLY A 327 1.18 -21.40 2.85
C GLY A 327 -0.08 -20.51 2.89
N ALA A 328 0.08 -19.19 2.74
CA ALA A 328 -1.00 -18.21 2.85
C ALA A 328 -1.85 -18.14 1.58
N SER A 329 -2.85 -19.00 1.38
CA SER A 329 -3.62 -19.04 0.12
C SER A 329 -4.58 -17.87 -0.08
N HIS A 330 -5.06 -17.24 0.99
CA HIS A 330 -6.06 -16.17 0.90
C HIS A 330 -5.54 -14.88 0.22
N PRO A 331 -4.33 -14.36 0.52
CA PRO A 331 -3.81 -13.14 -0.11
C PRO A 331 -3.68 -13.21 -1.63
N VAL A 332 -3.44 -14.39 -2.20
CA VAL A 332 -3.30 -14.60 -3.65
C VAL A 332 -4.63 -14.85 -4.36
N ASN A 333 -5.72 -14.98 -3.63
CA ASN A 333 -7.06 -15.02 -4.21
C ASN A 333 -7.40 -13.64 -4.79
N PHE A 334 -7.94 -13.60 -6.02
CA PHE A 334 -8.25 -12.34 -6.70
C PHE A 334 -9.27 -11.48 -5.92
N THR A 335 -10.15 -12.10 -5.14
CA THR A 335 -11.11 -11.40 -4.27
C THR A 335 -10.42 -10.62 -3.13
N ASN A 336 -9.29 -11.13 -2.65
CA ASN A 336 -8.48 -10.53 -1.59
C ASN A 336 -7.33 -9.66 -2.09
N LEU A 337 -6.98 -9.75 -3.37
CA LEU A 337 -5.90 -8.96 -3.95
C LEU A 337 -6.17 -7.45 -3.83
N ARG A 338 -5.17 -6.72 -3.35
CA ARG A 338 -5.16 -5.27 -3.24
C ARG A 338 -3.92 -4.76 -3.95
N LEU A 339 -4.09 -3.79 -4.83
CA LEU A 339 -3.02 -3.30 -5.68
C LEU A 339 -2.93 -1.79 -5.54
N TYR A 340 -1.74 -1.30 -5.22
CA TYR A 340 -1.41 0.12 -5.15
C TYR A 340 -0.71 0.53 -6.45
N LEU A 341 -1.17 1.59 -7.12
CA LEU A 341 -0.43 2.19 -8.22
C LEU A 341 0.64 3.12 -7.67
N ASN A 342 1.90 2.78 -7.90
CA ASN A 342 3.01 3.67 -7.59
C ASN A 342 3.05 4.81 -8.62
N PRO A 343 2.85 6.09 -8.21
CA PRO A 343 2.70 7.20 -9.15
C PRO A 343 4.01 7.54 -9.88
N ILE A 344 5.16 7.11 -9.34
CA ILE A 344 6.46 7.41 -9.95
C ILE A 344 6.77 6.43 -11.09
N THR A 345 6.48 5.14 -10.88
CA THR A 345 6.79 4.08 -11.87
C THR A 345 5.60 3.68 -12.73
N LEU A 346 4.39 4.11 -12.35
CA LEU A 346 3.10 3.67 -12.89
C LEU A 346 2.95 2.14 -12.92
N LYS A 347 3.55 1.44 -11.96
CA LYS A 347 3.40 0.00 -11.78
C LYS A 347 2.57 -0.32 -10.54
N LEU A 348 1.82 -1.41 -10.61
CA LEU A 348 1.00 -1.91 -9.51
C LEU A 348 1.86 -2.74 -8.53
N GLU A 349 1.84 -2.38 -7.25
CA GLU A 349 2.45 -3.14 -6.15
C GLU A 349 1.35 -3.86 -5.34
N PRO A 350 1.55 -5.13 -4.94
CA PRO A 350 0.61 -5.81 -4.06
C PRO A 350 0.66 -5.27 -2.63
N ILE A 351 -0.52 -5.17 -2.00
CA ILE A 351 -0.68 -4.99 -0.56
C ILE A 351 -1.23 -6.29 0.01
N ALA A 352 -0.49 -6.89 0.94
CA ALA A 352 -0.92 -8.10 1.60
C ALA A 352 -2.14 -7.86 2.50
N PHE A 353 -3.03 -8.83 2.54
CA PHE A 353 -4.25 -8.76 3.33
C PHE A 353 -4.84 -10.15 3.53
N ASP A 354 -5.32 -10.43 4.74
CA ASP A 354 -6.10 -11.63 5.07
C ASP A 354 -5.30 -12.91 4.80
N ALA A 355 -4.21 -13.11 5.53
CA ALA A 355 -3.35 -14.29 5.36
C ALA A 355 -4.09 -15.59 5.73
N SER A 356 -4.88 -15.52 6.81
CA SER A 356 -5.68 -16.62 7.32
C SER A 356 -4.84 -17.89 7.56
N ILE A 357 -3.83 -17.79 8.42
CA ILE A 357 -2.91 -18.89 8.76
C ILE A 357 -3.14 -19.33 10.22
N PRO A 358 -3.41 -20.60 10.55
CA PRO A 358 -3.77 -21.66 9.63
C PRO A 358 -5.15 -21.36 9.05
N SER A 359 -5.42 -21.82 7.85
CA SER A 359 -6.72 -21.55 7.24
C SER A 359 -7.84 -22.25 8.00
N ARG A 360 -9.01 -21.62 7.99
CA ARG A 360 -10.26 -22.18 8.49
C ARG A 360 -10.81 -23.27 7.54
N ASP A 361 -10.35 -23.30 6.29
CA ASP A 361 -10.75 -24.29 5.32
C ASP A 361 -9.86 -25.53 5.45
N ALA A 362 -10.47 -26.66 5.84
CA ALA A 362 -9.78 -27.93 6.08
C ALA A 362 -8.89 -28.48 4.93
N PRO A 363 -9.11 -28.16 3.63
CA PRO A 363 -8.20 -28.60 2.56
C PRO A 363 -7.07 -27.60 2.23
N LEU A 364 -7.01 -26.43 2.90
CA LEU A 364 -5.97 -25.45 2.62
C LEU A 364 -4.65 -25.83 3.32
N PRO A 365 -3.50 -25.65 2.63
CA PRO A 365 -2.20 -26.07 3.13
C PRO A 365 -1.89 -25.38 4.45
N THR A 366 -1.44 -26.19 5.41
CA THR A 366 -0.90 -25.73 6.68
C THR A 366 0.57 -25.31 6.48
N LEU A 367 1.23 -24.85 7.55
CA LEU A 367 2.70 -24.69 7.57
C LEU A 367 3.47 -25.98 7.23
N LEU A 368 2.77 -27.13 7.12
CA LEU A 368 3.30 -28.45 6.84
C LEU A 368 2.96 -28.88 5.41
N GLY A 369 3.97 -29.35 4.68
CA GLY A 369 3.84 -29.93 3.34
C GLY A 369 4.64 -29.19 2.27
N GLY A 370 4.90 -29.87 1.15
CA GLY A 370 5.62 -29.34 -0.02
C GLY A 370 4.73 -28.85 -1.16
N ASP A 371 3.40 -28.80 -0.94
CA ASP A 371 2.48 -28.34 -1.97
C ASP A 371 2.72 -26.85 -2.25
N VAL A 372 2.84 -26.57 -3.54
CA VAL A 372 2.87 -25.23 -4.08
C VAL A 372 1.46 -24.67 -4.10
N ILE A 373 1.28 -23.49 -3.54
CA ILE A 373 -0.04 -22.86 -3.40
C ILE A 373 -0.30 -21.84 -4.49
N VAL A 374 0.70 -21.04 -4.85
CA VAL A 374 0.51 -19.85 -5.70
C VAL A 374 0.00 -20.25 -7.09
N PHE A 375 0.49 -21.38 -7.62
CA PHE A 375 0.08 -21.90 -8.94
C PHE A 375 -1.35 -22.43 -9.00
N ASN A 376 -1.98 -22.70 -7.85
CA ASN A 376 -3.39 -23.08 -7.80
C ASN A 376 -4.32 -21.87 -8.02
N HIS A 377 -3.79 -20.64 -7.97
CA HIS A 377 -4.54 -19.42 -8.22
C HIS A 377 -4.30 -18.91 -9.64
N SER A 378 -5.39 -18.84 -10.43
CA SER A 378 -5.32 -18.50 -11.87
C SER A 378 -4.64 -17.16 -12.14
N PHE A 379 -4.95 -16.13 -11.36
CA PHE A 379 -4.33 -14.82 -11.47
C PHE A 379 -2.82 -14.89 -11.24
N ALA A 380 -2.37 -15.50 -10.14
CA ALA A 380 -0.97 -15.57 -9.79
C ALA A 380 -0.16 -16.43 -10.80
N ARG A 381 -0.75 -17.52 -11.29
CA ARG A 381 -0.16 -18.33 -12.37
C ARG A 381 0.10 -17.49 -13.62
N GLU A 382 -0.86 -16.67 -14.05
CA GLU A 382 -0.69 -15.83 -15.25
C GLU A 382 0.30 -14.70 -15.05
N VAL A 383 0.44 -14.18 -13.83
CA VAL A 383 1.50 -13.24 -13.48
C VAL A 383 2.88 -13.92 -13.59
N LEU A 384 3.00 -15.16 -13.10
CA LEU A 384 4.24 -15.96 -13.13
C LEU A 384 4.57 -16.57 -14.50
N GLU A 385 3.71 -16.45 -15.51
CA GLU A 385 4.07 -16.74 -16.91
C GLU A 385 5.14 -15.76 -17.42
N ASN A 386 5.24 -14.56 -16.82
CA ASN A 386 6.27 -13.60 -17.12
C ASN A 386 7.61 -13.97 -16.45
N ALA A 387 8.68 -14.10 -17.24
CA ALA A 387 9.98 -14.55 -16.77
C ALA A 387 10.60 -13.64 -15.69
N GLU A 388 10.50 -12.32 -15.86
CA GLU A 388 11.07 -11.33 -14.94
C GLU A 388 10.46 -11.45 -13.53
N ILE A 389 9.14 -11.63 -13.45
CA ILE A 389 8.46 -11.82 -12.15
C ILE A 389 8.76 -13.19 -11.56
N PHE A 390 8.81 -14.23 -12.42
CA PHE A 390 9.12 -15.59 -11.98
C PHE A 390 10.54 -15.71 -11.41
N GLU A 391 11.53 -15.06 -12.01
CA GLU A 391 12.92 -15.02 -11.51
C GLU A 391 12.97 -14.41 -10.10
N VAL A 392 12.38 -13.22 -9.91
CA VAL A 392 12.28 -12.59 -8.58
C VAL A 392 11.58 -13.50 -7.57
N TYR A 393 10.50 -14.17 -7.98
CA TYR A 393 9.74 -15.08 -7.12
C TYR A 393 10.62 -16.23 -6.61
N ILE A 394 11.35 -16.91 -7.49
CA ILE A 394 12.24 -18.03 -7.11
C ILE A 394 13.42 -17.54 -6.27
N GLU A 395 14.08 -16.45 -6.67
CA GLU A 395 15.19 -15.87 -5.91
C GLU A 395 14.76 -15.47 -4.50
N THR A 396 13.60 -14.81 -4.38
CA THR A 396 13.08 -14.41 -3.06
C THR A 396 12.67 -15.62 -2.24
N LEU A 397 12.05 -16.63 -2.85
CA LEU A 397 11.64 -17.84 -2.14
C LEU A 397 12.85 -18.59 -1.59
N GLY A 398 13.92 -18.72 -2.39
CA GLY A 398 15.20 -19.27 -1.96
C GLY A 398 15.82 -18.46 -0.83
N SER A 399 15.92 -17.14 -0.99
CA SER A 399 16.49 -16.23 0.02
C SER A 399 15.73 -16.27 1.35
N LEU A 400 14.40 -16.22 1.33
CA LEU A 400 13.58 -16.33 2.53
C LEU A 400 13.72 -17.71 3.18
N SER A 401 13.78 -18.77 2.37
CA SER A 401 13.96 -20.13 2.87
C SER A 401 15.32 -20.28 3.57
N ASP A 402 16.39 -19.77 2.97
CA ASP A 402 17.72 -19.75 3.56
C ASP A 402 17.76 -18.91 4.85
N ASP A 403 17.09 -17.75 4.90
CA ASP A 403 17.03 -16.89 6.08
C ASP A 403 16.19 -17.50 7.23
N ILE A 404 15.19 -18.32 6.92
CA ILE A 404 14.47 -19.14 7.92
C ILE A 404 15.33 -20.27 8.46
N VAL A 405 16.05 -20.98 7.59
CA VAL A 405 16.81 -22.19 7.99
C VAL A 405 18.12 -21.83 8.68
N ASN A 406 18.84 -20.84 8.16
CA ASN A 406 20.22 -20.51 8.55
C ASN A 406 20.40 -19.04 8.96
N GLY A 407 19.41 -18.17 8.75
CA GLY A 407 19.53 -16.73 8.97
C GLY A 407 18.83 -16.20 10.22
N SER A 408 18.50 -14.92 10.18
CA SER A 408 17.96 -14.14 11.30
C SER A 408 16.44 -13.99 11.26
N LEU A 409 15.78 -14.31 10.14
CA LEU A 409 14.34 -14.11 10.03
C LEU A 409 13.57 -14.96 11.05
N LEU A 410 13.94 -16.23 11.23
CA LEU A 410 13.27 -17.11 12.19
C LEU A 410 13.39 -16.59 13.63
N SER A 411 14.57 -16.10 14.03
CA SER A 411 14.77 -15.56 15.38
C SER A 411 13.98 -14.26 15.59
N LYS A 412 13.95 -13.38 14.58
CA LYS A 412 13.13 -12.16 14.59
C LYS A 412 11.63 -12.48 14.71
N LEU A 413 11.14 -13.46 13.96
CA LEU A 413 9.73 -13.89 14.03
C LEU A 413 9.40 -14.49 15.40
N LYS A 414 10.29 -15.31 15.98
CA LYS A 414 10.15 -15.81 17.36
C LYS A 414 10.12 -14.68 18.39
N GLU A 415 10.91 -13.62 18.21
CA GLU A 415 10.87 -12.43 19.08
C GLU A 415 9.53 -11.68 18.99
N VAL A 416 8.96 -11.56 17.78
CA VAL A 416 7.62 -11.00 17.59
C VAL A 416 6.55 -11.87 18.23
N GLU A 417 6.63 -13.19 18.08
CA GLU A 417 5.72 -14.14 18.74
C GLU A 417 5.83 -14.04 20.26
N ASN A 418 7.03 -13.99 20.82
CA ASN A 418 7.27 -13.85 22.26
C ASN A 418 6.66 -12.58 22.85
N ARG A 419 6.47 -11.53 22.06
CA ARG A 419 5.77 -10.30 22.48
C ARG A 419 4.26 -10.39 22.31
N THR A 420 3.78 -11.06 21.27
CA THR A 420 2.36 -11.06 20.88
C THR A 420 1.55 -12.21 21.50
N LEU A 421 2.12 -13.42 21.57
CA LEU A 421 1.44 -14.60 22.09
C LEU A 421 1.05 -14.47 23.58
N PRO A 422 1.88 -13.90 24.48
CA PRO A 422 1.47 -13.70 25.87
C PRO A 422 0.30 -12.73 26.05
N ILE A 423 0.13 -11.76 25.14
CA ILE A 423 -1.04 -10.88 25.13
C ILE A 423 -2.29 -11.72 24.88
N LEU A 424 -2.28 -12.54 23.83
CA LEU A 424 -3.43 -13.37 23.45
C LEU A 424 -3.74 -14.46 24.48
N ASN A 425 -2.73 -15.08 25.09
CA ASN A 425 -2.91 -16.12 26.11
C ASN A 425 -3.68 -15.64 27.36
N ARG A 426 -3.84 -14.32 27.58
CA ARG A 426 -4.70 -13.77 28.63
C ARG A 426 -6.17 -14.13 28.45
N GLU A 427 -6.60 -14.31 27.21
CA GLU A 427 -7.98 -14.63 26.86
C GLU A 427 -8.11 -15.95 26.08
N PHE A 428 -7.05 -16.39 25.40
CA PHE A 428 -7.03 -17.58 24.56
C PHE A 428 -6.01 -18.59 25.09
N PRO A 429 -6.27 -19.24 26.24
CA PRO A 429 -5.27 -20.05 26.95
C PRO A 429 -4.88 -21.34 26.20
N LEU A 430 -5.68 -21.76 25.20
CA LEU A 430 -5.36 -22.91 24.36
C LEU A 430 -4.42 -22.56 23.20
N LEU A 431 -4.19 -21.27 22.94
CA LEU A 431 -3.30 -20.81 21.89
C LEU A 431 -1.86 -21.21 22.20
N THR A 432 -1.17 -21.76 21.19
CA THR A 432 0.22 -22.21 21.28
C THR A 432 1.11 -21.38 20.37
N SER A 433 2.42 -21.52 20.53
CA SER A 433 3.38 -21.05 19.54
C SER A 433 3.11 -21.70 18.19
N LEU A 434 3.53 -21.03 17.12
CA LEU A 434 3.60 -21.61 15.79
C LEU A 434 4.50 -22.85 15.80
N PRO A 435 4.23 -23.83 14.92
CA PRO A 435 5.10 -24.98 14.75
C PRO A 435 6.31 -24.55 13.91
N TRP A 436 7.29 -23.92 14.56
CA TRP A 436 8.47 -23.37 13.89
C TRP A 436 9.27 -24.43 13.13
N GLU A 437 9.30 -25.66 13.64
CA GLU A 437 9.91 -26.80 12.95
C GLU A 437 9.22 -27.08 11.60
N ASP A 438 7.89 -26.95 11.51
CA ASP A 438 7.14 -27.17 10.27
C ASP A 438 7.48 -26.09 9.25
N LEU A 439 7.55 -24.82 9.67
CA LEU A 439 7.99 -23.72 8.79
C LEU A 439 9.42 -23.93 8.29
N VAL A 440 10.33 -24.40 9.15
CA VAL A 440 11.71 -24.73 8.77
C VAL A 440 11.75 -25.89 7.77
N GLN A 441 10.94 -26.93 7.98
CA GLN A 441 10.87 -28.04 7.01
C GLN A 441 10.26 -27.61 5.68
N ARG A 442 9.21 -26.79 5.70
CA ARG A 442 8.63 -26.20 4.50
C ARG A 442 9.65 -25.35 3.74
N ALA A 443 10.39 -24.49 4.43
CA ALA A 443 11.48 -23.71 3.83
C ALA A 443 12.53 -24.62 3.14
N LYS A 444 12.95 -25.71 3.79
CA LYS A 444 13.87 -26.68 3.20
C LYS A 444 13.31 -27.33 1.93
N ILE A 445 12.02 -27.67 1.90
CA ILE A 445 11.37 -28.25 0.72
C ILE A 445 11.27 -27.22 -0.41
N LEU A 446 10.84 -25.99 -0.10
CA LEU A 446 10.65 -24.92 -1.08
C LEU A 446 11.97 -24.46 -1.72
N ARG A 447 13.10 -24.65 -1.03
CA ARG A 447 14.45 -24.42 -1.56
C ARG A 447 14.76 -25.27 -2.81
N GLU A 448 14.19 -26.46 -2.90
CA GLU A 448 14.42 -27.42 -3.99
C GLU A 448 13.43 -27.22 -5.17
N VAL A 449 12.51 -26.26 -5.08
CA VAL A 449 11.45 -26.05 -6.08
C VAL A 449 12.00 -25.31 -7.31
N THR A 450 11.73 -25.84 -8.50
CA THR A 450 12.17 -25.28 -9.79
C THR A 450 11.00 -25.03 -10.73
N LYS A 451 11.25 -24.39 -11.88
CA LYS A 451 10.22 -24.10 -12.91
C LYS A 451 9.44 -25.35 -13.37
N THR A 452 10.08 -26.51 -13.41
CA THR A 452 9.46 -27.77 -13.85
C THR A 452 8.47 -28.33 -12.82
N THR A 453 8.63 -28.01 -11.53
CA THR A 453 7.72 -28.40 -10.44
C THR A 453 6.31 -27.83 -10.63
N PHE A 454 6.14 -26.76 -11.40
CA PHE A 454 4.90 -25.99 -11.47
C PHE A 454 3.94 -26.32 -12.64
N ASN A 455 4.37 -27.10 -13.64
CA ASN A 455 3.59 -27.33 -14.86
C ASN A 455 2.47 -28.40 -14.72
N SER A 456 2.34 -29.07 -13.58
CA SER A 456 1.62 -30.35 -13.46
C SER A 456 0.18 -30.29 -12.92
N LYS A 457 -0.34 -29.13 -12.50
CA LYS A 457 -1.68 -29.04 -11.88
C LYS A 457 -2.57 -28.00 -12.56
N LYS A 458 -3.62 -28.47 -13.26
CA LYS A 458 -4.79 -27.68 -13.67
C LYS A 458 -6.03 -28.35 -13.09
N ASN A 459 -6.63 -27.76 -12.05
CA ASN A 459 -7.96 -28.17 -11.64
C ASN A 459 -8.99 -27.41 -12.49
N ALA A 460 -9.86 -28.16 -13.16
CA ALA A 460 -11.06 -27.63 -13.78
C ALA A 460 -12.13 -27.46 -12.69
N PHE A 461 -12.75 -26.28 -12.64
CA PHE A 461 -13.96 -26.08 -11.84
C PHE A 461 -15.16 -26.53 -12.66
N GLU A 462 -16.03 -27.35 -12.07
CA GLU A 462 -17.28 -27.76 -12.71
C GLU A 462 -18.41 -26.76 -12.46
N PRO A 463 -19.27 -26.54 -13.47
CA PRO A 463 -20.42 -25.63 -13.37
C PRO A 463 -21.47 -26.15 -12.38
N SER A 464 -22.11 -25.22 -11.68
CA SER A 464 -23.44 -25.45 -11.10
C SER A 464 -24.48 -24.70 -11.93
N ASN A 465 -25.57 -25.38 -12.30
CA ASN A 465 -26.70 -24.79 -12.99
C ASN A 465 -27.47 -23.88 -12.02
N ARG A 466 -27.41 -22.56 -12.21
CA ARG A 466 -28.22 -21.56 -11.51
C ARG A 466 -28.61 -20.41 -12.43
N SER A 467 -29.70 -19.73 -12.09
CA SER A 467 -30.19 -18.51 -12.75
C SER A 467 -29.21 -17.34 -12.55
N TYR A 468 -29.08 -16.47 -13.56
CA TYR A 468 -28.17 -15.30 -13.55
C TYR A 468 -28.97 -14.02 -13.32
N SER A 469 -28.56 -13.20 -12.33
CA SER A 469 -29.17 -11.86 -12.10
C SER A 469 -28.46 -10.74 -12.87
N TYR A 470 -27.30 -11.04 -13.46
CA TYR A 470 -26.48 -10.11 -14.24
C TYR A 470 -25.91 -10.86 -15.45
N ILE A 471 -26.11 -10.31 -16.66
CA ILE A 471 -25.79 -11.02 -17.91
C ILE A 471 -24.86 -10.24 -18.85
N LEU A 472 -24.74 -8.91 -18.69
CA LEU A 472 -23.95 -8.04 -19.56
C LEU A 472 -23.08 -7.09 -18.76
N HIS A 473 -21.80 -6.98 -19.12
CA HIS A 473 -20.99 -5.82 -18.79
C HIS A 473 -21.30 -4.69 -19.78
N THR A 474 -21.63 -3.51 -19.27
CA THR A 474 -21.97 -2.33 -20.06
C THR A 474 -21.19 -1.12 -19.56
N TYR A 475 -20.29 -0.59 -20.39
CA TYR A 475 -19.38 0.47 -20.01
C TYR A 475 -19.41 1.62 -21.00
N LEU A 476 -19.41 2.85 -20.50
CA LEU A 476 -19.23 4.06 -21.30
C LEU A 476 -17.75 4.43 -21.30
N GLY A 477 -17.18 4.63 -22.49
CA GLY A 477 -15.81 5.09 -22.66
C GLY A 477 -15.66 6.02 -23.86
N SER A 478 -14.44 6.49 -24.06
CA SER A 478 -14.08 7.31 -25.21
C SER A 478 -12.67 6.95 -25.68
N ASP A 479 -12.46 7.02 -26.98
CA ASP A 479 -11.14 6.96 -27.60
C ASP A 479 -11.06 7.94 -28.77
N GLU A 480 -10.00 7.85 -29.57
CA GLU A 480 -9.76 8.70 -30.75
C GLU A 480 -10.88 8.68 -31.80
N LYS A 481 -11.74 7.65 -31.81
CA LYS A 481 -12.89 7.55 -32.74
C LYS A 481 -14.17 8.18 -32.18
N GLY A 482 -14.19 8.54 -30.89
CA GLY A 482 -15.32 9.14 -30.20
C GLY A 482 -15.80 8.34 -28.99
N PHE A 483 -17.01 8.69 -28.52
CA PHE A 483 -17.66 7.99 -27.41
C PHE A 483 -18.19 6.64 -27.85
N TYR A 484 -18.02 5.63 -27.00
CA TYR A 484 -18.47 4.27 -27.26
C TYR A 484 -19.13 3.64 -26.04
N LEU A 485 -20.12 2.80 -26.31
CA LEU A 485 -20.69 1.85 -25.38
C LEU A 485 -20.00 0.52 -25.62
N GLU A 486 -19.27 0.04 -24.63
CA GLU A 486 -18.68 -1.29 -24.62
C GLU A 486 -19.65 -2.27 -23.96
N VAL A 487 -20.07 -3.30 -24.70
CA VAL A 487 -20.96 -4.35 -24.19
C VAL A 487 -20.29 -5.71 -24.31
N ALA A 488 -20.31 -6.50 -23.24
CA ALA A 488 -19.76 -7.86 -23.23
C ALA A 488 -20.69 -8.84 -22.53
N ASN A 489 -20.89 -10.02 -23.11
CA ASN A 489 -21.66 -11.10 -22.49
C ASN A 489 -20.91 -11.67 -21.29
N ALA A 490 -21.51 -11.62 -20.10
CA ALA A 490 -20.87 -12.05 -18.86
C ALA A 490 -21.11 -13.54 -18.53
N ILE A 491 -21.97 -14.24 -19.26
CA ILE A 491 -22.46 -15.58 -18.88
C ILE A 491 -22.17 -16.65 -19.96
N PRO A 492 -22.15 -17.95 -19.59
CA PRO A 492 -21.90 -19.05 -20.53
C PRO A 492 -23.12 -19.43 -21.38
N GLN A 493 -24.02 -18.48 -21.65
CA GLN A 493 -25.16 -18.64 -22.55
C GLN A 493 -25.21 -17.47 -23.54
N PRO A 494 -25.63 -17.65 -24.81
CA PRO A 494 -25.75 -16.55 -25.75
C PRO A 494 -26.77 -15.50 -25.28
N VAL A 495 -26.48 -14.24 -25.53
CA VAL A 495 -27.33 -13.09 -25.15
C VAL A 495 -27.66 -12.28 -26.40
N GLU A 496 -28.91 -11.83 -26.52
CA GLU A 496 -29.37 -10.96 -27.60
C GLU A 496 -29.71 -9.58 -27.03
N ILE A 497 -29.05 -8.53 -27.53
CA ILE A 497 -29.40 -7.15 -27.17
C ILE A 497 -30.54 -6.71 -28.08
N ASN A 498 -31.68 -6.39 -27.49
CA ASN A 498 -32.92 -6.06 -28.20
C ASN A 498 -33.02 -4.56 -28.52
N SER A 499 -32.65 -3.71 -27.56
CA SER A 499 -32.63 -2.26 -27.75
C SER A 499 -31.64 -1.58 -26.80
N ILE A 500 -31.32 -0.32 -27.11
CA ILE A 500 -30.49 0.56 -26.29
C ILE A 500 -31.22 1.91 -26.24
N GLU A 501 -31.37 2.50 -25.05
CA GLU A 501 -32.18 3.71 -24.85
C GLU A 501 -31.58 4.64 -23.80
N TRP A 502 -31.79 5.95 -23.98
CA TRP A 502 -31.48 6.95 -22.96
C TRP A 502 -32.71 7.18 -22.07
N LEU A 503 -32.63 6.75 -20.82
CA LEU A 503 -33.69 6.96 -19.83
C LEU A 503 -33.43 8.23 -19.01
N SER A 504 -34.45 9.08 -18.85
CA SER A 504 -34.36 10.30 -18.04
C SER A 504 -34.24 9.97 -16.55
N LYS A 505 -33.28 10.58 -15.86
CA LYS A 505 -33.05 10.43 -14.40
C LYS A 505 -33.96 11.32 -13.55
N VAL A 506 -34.50 12.39 -14.11
CA VAL A 506 -35.20 13.46 -13.38
C VAL A 506 -36.69 13.60 -13.76
N GLY A 507 -37.26 12.57 -14.40
CA GLY A 507 -38.62 12.61 -14.94
C GLY A 507 -38.67 13.41 -16.24
N GLY A 508 -38.94 12.74 -17.37
CA GLY A 508 -38.97 13.34 -18.70
C GLY A 508 -38.97 12.26 -19.79
N GLU A 509 -39.06 12.66 -21.06
CA GLU A 509 -39.07 11.71 -22.17
C GLU A 509 -37.73 10.98 -22.33
N ASN A 510 -37.81 9.67 -22.52
CA ASN A 510 -36.69 8.85 -22.97
C ASN A 510 -36.27 9.25 -24.39
N LYS A 511 -34.98 9.13 -24.70
CA LYS A 511 -34.45 9.43 -26.04
C LYS A 511 -33.92 8.16 -26.69
N SER A 512 -34.14 8.03 -28.00
CA SER A 512 -33.61 6.91 -28.77
C SER A 512 -32.08 6.96 -28.82
N PHE A 513 -31.44 5.79 -28.68
CA PHE A 513 -30.01 5.66 -28.91
C PHE A 513 -29.70 5.77 -30.41
N VAL A 514 -28.75 6.63 -30.77
CA VAL A 514 -28.32 6.84 -32.16
C VAL A 514 -26.88 6.37 -32.30
N PRO A 515 -26.62 5.18 -32.88
CA PRO A 515 -25.27 4.72 -33.12
C PRO A 515 -24.61 5.51 -34.26
N ALA A 516 -23.30 5.75 -34.17
CA ALA A 516 -22.53 6.44 -35.19
C ALA A 516 -22.35 5.62 -36.48
N SER A 517 -22.57 4.31 -36.43
CA SER A 517 -22.57 3.40 -37.57
C SER A 517 -23.81 2.51 -37.56
N ALA A 518 -24.27 2.08 -38.74
CA ALA A 518 -25.44 1.21 -38.88
C ALA A 518 -25.30 -0.06 -38.01
N THR A 519 -26.09 -0.13 -36.95
CA THR A 519 -26.12 -1.25 -35.99
C THR A 519 -27.53 -1.83 -36.00
N HIS A 520 -27.65 -3.12 -36.27
CA HIS A 520 -28.94 -3.81 -36.37
C HIS A 520 -29.23 -4.53 -35.06
N PHE A 521 -30.48 -4.44 -34.60
CA PHE A 521 -30.99 -5.15 -33.44
C PHE A 521 -32.00 -6.23 -33.88
N PRO A 522 -32.04 -7.40 -33.23
CA PRO A 522 -31.26 -7.77 -32.06
C PRO A 522 -29.78 -8.06 -32.37
N LEU A 523 -28.87 -7.54 -31.55
CA LEU A 523 -27.43 -7.78 -31.66
C LEU A 523 -27.05 -9.01 -30.82
N LYS A 524 -26.61 -10.08 -31.48
CA LYS A 524 -26.26 -11.35 -30.84
C LYS A 524 -24.84 -11.32 -30.28
N LEU A 525 -24.69 -11.66 -29.01
CA LEU A 525 -23.41 -11.86 -28.34
C LEU A 525 -23.20 -13.35 -28.02
N PRO A 526 -22.05 -13.95 -28.40
CA PRO A 526 -21.77 -15.35 -28.12
C PRO A 526 -21.65 -15.60 -26.61
N ALA A 527 -21.89 -16.85 -26.19
CA ALA A 527 -21.66 -17.29 -24.81
C ALA A 527 -20.21 -17.05 -24.38
N THR A 528 -19.99 -16.65 -23.13
CA THR A 528 -18.67 -16.53 -22.51
C THR A 528 -18.36 -17.79 -21.70
N PRO A 529 -17.44 -18.66 -22.15
CA PRO A 529 -17.08 -19.87 -21.41
C PRO A 529 -16.54 -19.55 -20.01
N LEU A 530 -16.72 -20.48 -19.07
CA LEU A 530 -16.18 -20.33 -17.71
C LEU A 530 -14.66 -20.08 -17.72
N ASN A 531 -14.20 -19.24 -16.80
CA ASN A 531 -12.80 -18.85 -16.65
C ASN A 531 -12.16 -18.17 -17.88
N THR A 532 -12.96 -17.72 -18.85
CA THR A 532 -12.48 -16.94 -20.00
C THR A 532 -12.81 -15.45 -19.86
N LEU A 533 -12.25 -14.64 -20.75
CA LEU A 533 -12.52 -13.21 -20.85
C LEU A 533 -13.78 -12.99 -21.69
N PRO A 534 -14.79 -12.24 -21.22
CA PRO A 534 -15.90 -11.78 -22.04
C PRO A 534 -15.43 -11.07 -23.31
N ASN A 535 -15.99 -11.44 -24.46
CA ASN A 535 -15.73 -10.71 -25.70
C ASN A 535 -16.52 -9.39 -25.71
N ALA A 536 -15.82 -8.27 -25.76
CA ALA A 536 -16.40 -6.94 -25.72
C ALA A 536 -16.61 -6.36 -27.12
N VAL A 537 -17.81 -5.83 -27.37
CA VAL A 537 -18.17 -5.11 -28.60
C VAL A 537 -18.28 -3.63 -28.27
N LYS A 538 -17.67 -2.76 -29.09
CA LYS A 538 -17.80 -1.31 -28.98
C LYS A 538 -18.82 -0.78 -29.98
N ILE A 539 -19.81 -0.05 -29.51
CA ILE A 539 -20.82 0.65 -30.32
C ILE A 539 -20.59 2.16 -30.14
N TYR A 540 -20.11 2.84 -31.18
CA TYR A 540 -19.85 4.29 -31.11
C TYR A 540 -21.15 5.07 -31.20
N TYR A 541 -21.26 6.18 -30.47
CA TYR A 541 -22.49 6.97 -30.37
C TYR A 541 -22.20 8.46 -30.09
N SER A 542 -23.21 9.31 -30.30
CA SER A 542 -23.16 10.72 -29.89
C SER A 542 -23.63 10.86 -28.43
N PRO A 543 -22.84 11.48 -27.54
CA PRO A 543 -23.14 11.50 -26.12
C PRO A 543 -24.35 12.39 -25.78
N TYR A 544 -25.07 12.00 -24.73
CA TYR A 544 -26.07 12.82 -24.05
C TYR A 544 -25.56 13.24 -22.68
N ASP A 545 -26.23 14.22 -22.07
CA ASP A 545 -25.95 14.68 -20.71
C ASP A 545 -26.15 13.53 -19.70
N LEU A 546 -25.03 13.00 -19.19
CA LEU A 546 -25.00 11.89 -18.22
C LEU A 546 -25.53 12.30 -16.84
N GLU A 547 -25.69 13.60 -16.54
CA GLU A 547 -26.36 14.04 -15.32
C GLU A 547 -27.88 13.89 -15.45
N ARG A 548 -28.42 14.09 -16.65
CA ARG A 548 -29.86 14.02 -16.93
C ARG A 548 -30.33 12.65 -17.41
N TYR A 549 -29.49 11.88 -18.08
CA TYR A 549 -29.85 10.61 -18.69
C TYR A 549 -28.96 9.46 -18.23
N SER A 550 -29.50 8.24 -18.23
CA SER A 550 -28.75 6.98 -18.12
C SER A 550 -28.92 6.18 -19.40
N LEU A 551 -27.84 5.58 -19.90
CA LEU A 551 -27.92 4.69 -21.06
C LEU A 551 -28.23 3.27 -20.59
N ARG A 552 -29.36 2.72 -21.04
CA ARG A 552 -29.80 1.36 -20.70
C ARG A 552 -29.68 0.43 -21.90
N VAL A 553 -29.24 -0.79 -21.64
CA VAL A 553 -29.17 -1.88 -22.61
C VAL A 553 -30.20 -2.93 -22.20
N PHE A 554 -31.14 -3.21 -23.09
CA PHE A 554 -32.17 -4.23 -22.90
C PHE A 554 -31.79 -5.49 -23.66
N ALA A 555 -31.75 -6.63 -22.98
CA ALA A 555 -31.28 -7.88 -23.56
C ALA A 555 -32.04 -9.11 -23.05
N THR A 556 -31.97 -10.21 -23.78
CA THR A 556 -32.57 -11.50 -23.43
C THR A 556 -31.52 -12.61 -23.52
N ILE A 557 -31.60 -13.59 -22.63
CA ILE A 557 -30.85 -14.84 -22.80
C ILE A 557 -31.56 -15.66 -23.88
N ASN A 558 -30.80 -16.22 -24.83
CA ASN A 558 -31.36 -16.93 -25.98
C ASN A 558 -32.40 -18.00 -25.56
N ASN A 559 -33.56 -18.05 -26.22
CA ASN A 559 -34.75 -18.85 -25.88
C ASN A 559 -35.52 -18.48 -24.59
N GLY A 560 -35.18 -17.39 -23.90
CA GLY A 560 -35.94 -16.85 -22.77
C GLY A 560 -36.83 -15.66 -23.17
N SER A 561 -37.94 -15.45 -22.45
CA SER A 561 -38.84 -14.31 -22.64
C SER A 561 -38.61 -13.16 -21.65
N GLU A 562 -37.77 -13.35 -20.63
CA GLU A 562 -37.52 -12.35 -19.59
C GLU A 562 -36.48 -11.31 -20.05
N PRO A 563 -36.86 -10.01 -20.14
CA PRO A 563 -35.92 -8.96 -20.48
C PRO A 563 -35.02 -8.60 -19.28
N TYR A 564 -33.74 -8.48 -19.54
CA TYR A 564 -32.73 -7.95 -18.63
C TYR A 564 -32.43 -6.50 -18.98
N GLU A 565 -32.34 -5.66 -17.97
CA GLU A 565 -31.91 -4.27 -18.09
C GLU A 565 -30.51 -4.11 -17.48
N SER A 566 -29.60 -3.45 -18.21
CA SER A 566 -28.27 -3.11 -17.73
C SER A 566 -27.97 -1.63 -17.93
N GLU A 567 -27.60 -0.93 -16.86
CA GLU A 567 -27.15 0.47 -16.92
C GLU A 567 -25.69 0.55 -17.33
N ALA A 568 -25.40 1.27 -18.41
CA ALA A 568 -24.03 1.52 -18.81
C ALA A 568 -23.40 2.59 -17.89
N VAL A 569 -22.25 2.25 -17.30
CA VAL A 569 -21.54 3.12 -16.36
C VAL A 569 -20.20 3.60 -16.93
N PRO A 570 -19.75 4.84 -16.63
CA PRO A 570 -18.42 5.29 -17.01
C PRO A 570 -17.32 4.36 -16.50
N TYR A 571 -16.42 3.96 -17.40
CA TYR A 571 -15.33 3.04 -17.07
C TYR A 571 -14.10 3.26 -17.97
N PHE A 572 -12.94 2.77 -17.54
CA PHE A 572 -11.67 3.07 -18.21
C PHE A 572 -11.27 1.97 -19.19
N ALA A 573 -10.80 2.36 -20.38
CA ALA A 573 -10.35 1.44 -21.42
C ALA A 573 -9.11 0.63 -20.99
N PRO A 574 -8.90 -0.60 -21.50
CA PRO A 574 -7.64 -1.30 -21.34
C PRO A 574 -6.50 -0.54 -22.04
N LEU A 575 -5.36 -0.40 -21.35
CA LEU A 575 -4.16 0.15 -21.95
C LEU A 575 -3.46 -0.90 -22.82
N LYS A 576 -2.98 -0.44 -23.98
CA LYS A 576 -2.20 -1.24 -24.93
C LYS A 576 -0.69 -1.06 -24.77
N LYS A 577 -0.27 0.00 -24.09
CA LYS A 577 1.13 0.36 -23.82
C LYS A 577 1.21 0.97 -22.43
N HIS A 578 2.35 0.77 -21.77
CA HIS A 578 2.63 1.44 -20.51
C HIS A 578 2.80 2.97 -20.74
N PRO A 579 2.28 3.85 -19.85
CA PRO A 579 2.34 5.31 -20.09
C PRO A 579 3.75 5.90 -20.04
N ILE A 580 4.65 5.33 -19.23
CA ILE A 580 6.06 5.76 -19.22
C ILE A 580 6.72 5.34 -20.54
N PRO A 581 7.30 6.27 -21.31
CA PRO A 581 7.87 5.97 -22.61
C PRO A 581 9.05 5.01 -22.49
N LYS A 582 9.13 4.07 -23.44
CA LYS A 582 10.28 3.18 -23.62
C LYS A 582 10.85 3.37 -25.01
N SER A 583 12.16 3.24 -25.12
CA SER A 583 12.87 3.24 -26.38
C SER A 583 13.94 2.17 -26.37
N SER A 584 14.15 1.53 -27.52
CA SER A 584 15.31 0.65 -27.67
C SER A 584 16.58 1.47 -27.86
N MET A 585 17.72 0.85 -27.55
CA MET A 585 19.05 1.42 -27.80
C MET A 585 19.22 1.83 -29.27
N PHE A 586 18.79 0.97 -30.19
CA PHE A 586 18.84 1.24 -31.63
C PHE A 586 18.06 2.50 -32.02
N GLN A 587 16.85 2.69 -31.46
CA GLN A 587 16.05 3.88 -31.71
C GLN A 587 16.74 5.14 -31.19
N GLN A 588 17.31 5.09 -29.98
CA GLN A 588 18.03 6.24 -29.39
C GLN A 588 19.27 6.62 -30.20
N LEU A 589 20.07 5.63 -30.62
CA LEU A 589 21.25 5.86 -31.47
C LEU A 589 20.86 6.45 -32.83
N LYS A 590 19.76 5.99 -33.43
CA LYS A 590 19.25 6.50 -34.70
C LYS A 590 18.73 7.94 -34.56
N GLN A 591 18.06 8.25 -33.45
CA GLN A 591 17.44 9.54 -33.19
C GLN A 591 18.44 10.62 -32.76
N HIS A 592 19.55 10.21 -32.13
CA HIS A 592 20.54 11.10 -31.52
C HIS A 592 21.95 10.83 -32.08
N PRO A 593 22.38 11.54 -33.16
CA PRO A 593 23.66 11.28 -33.84
C PRO A 593 24.92 11.59 -33.00
N PHE A 594 24.73 12.27 -31.87
CA PHE A 594 25.75 12.55 -30.88
C PHE A 594 26.01 11.41 -29.91
N LEU A 595 25.17 10.37 -29.89
CA LEU A 595 25.40 9.18 -29.08
C LEU A 595 26.34 8.21 -29.79
N THR A 596 27.27 7.65 -29.04
CA THR A 596 28.01 6.44 -29.40
C THR A 596 27.73 5.35 -28.37
N HIS A 597 27.83 4.09 -28.79
CA HIS A 597 27.51 2.94 -27.96
C HIS A 597 28.75 2.07 -27.74
N LYS A 598 29.01 1.73 -26.48
CA LYS A 598 30.00 0.76 -26.05
C LYS A 598 29.28 -0.49 -25.54
N PRO A 599 29.03 -1.49 -26.40
CA PRO A 599 28.20 -2.64 -26.05
C PRO A 599 28.77 -3.50 -24.92
N GLU A 600 30.09 -3.70 -24.88
CA GLU A 600 30.74 -4.54 -23.86
C GLU A 600 30.65 -3.93 -22.46
N GLU A 601 30.75 -2.60 -22.37
CA GLU A 601 30.67 -1.86 -21.10
C GLU A 601 29.20 -1.55 -20.71
N LYS A 602 28.23 -1.81 -21.61
CA LYS A 602 26.83 -1.38 -21.52
C LYS A 602 26.71 0.14 -21.28
N GLU A 603 27.41 0.91 -22.10
CA GLU A 603 27.46 2.37 -21.95
C GLU A 603 27.08 3.12 -23.23
N LEU A 604 26.40 4.25 -23.05
CA LEU A 604 26.24 5.29 -24.05
C LEU A 604 27.17 6.44 -23.73
N LEU A 605 27.84 6.99 -24.75
CA LEU A 605 28.66 8.19 -24.61
C LEU A 605 28.05 9.31 -25.46
N VAL A 606 28.01 10.51 -24.90
CA VAL A 606 27.69 11.73 -25.67
C VAL A 606 28.99 12.33 -26.20
N LYS A 607 29.05 12.57 -27.51
CA LYS A 607 30.15 13.33 -28.13
C LYS A 607 30.17 14.77 -27.57
N PRO A 608 31.33 15.33 -27.21
CA PRO A 608 31.42 16.74 -26.81
C PRO A 608 30.86 17.69 -27.87
N GLY A 609 30.34 18.84 -27.44
CA GLY A 609 29.75 19.85 -28.31
C GLY A 609 28.33 20.27 -27.91
N GLN A 610 27.70 21.08 -28.75
CA GLN A 610 26.32 21.54 -28.55
C GLN A 610 25.36 20.73 -29.43
N TRP A 611 24.37 20.10 -28.81
CA TRP A 611 23.46 19.19 -29.49
C TRP A 611 22.01 19.49 -29.17
N ASN A 612 21.17 19.48 -30.21
CA ASN A 612 19.72 19.51 -30.04
C ASN A 612 19.19 18.08 -29.84
N VAL A 613 18.51 17.85 -28.74
CA VAL A 613 17.88 16.57 -28.39
C VAL A 613 16.47 16.55 -29.00
N LYS A 614 16.30 15.81 -30.09
CA LYS A 614 14.99 15.62 -30.74
C LYS A 614 14.19 14.56 -29.97
N GLY A 615 13.05 14.92 -29.38
CA GLY A 615 12.29 14.01 -28.51
C GLY A 615 13.05 13.66 -27.23
N SER A 616 12.47 12.82 -26.37
CA SER A 616 13.12 12.44 -25.10
C SER A 616 14.31 11.50 -25.31
N LEU A 617 15.39 11.75 -24.55
CA LEU A 617 16.53 10.84 -24.43
C LEU A 617 16.19 9.79 -23.37
N ILE A 618 16.10 8.53 -23.78
CA ILE A 618 15.66 7.42 -22.91
C ILE A 618 16.77 6.39 -22.78
N ILE A 619 17.30 6.22 -21.57
CA ILE A 619 18.36 5.24 -21.28
C ILE A 619 17.70 3.99 -20.68
N PRO A 620 17.75 2.84 -21.39
CA PRO A 620 17.11 1.62 -20.92
C PRO A 620 17.83 1.02 -19.71
N GLU A 621 17.16 0.09 -19.06
CA GLU A 621 17.71 -0.64 -17.92
C GLU A 621 18.96 -1.44 -18.33
N GLY A 622 19.93 -1.53 -17.42
CA GLY A 622 21.22 -2.19 -17.67
C GLY A 622 22.23 -1.36 -18.46
N TYR A 623 21.88 -0.15 -18.94
CA TYR A 623 22.80 0.76 -19.62
C TYR A 623 23.05 2.03 -18.80
N SER A 624 24.27 2.56 -18.87
CA SER A 624 24.60 3.88 -18.32
C SER A 624 24.78 4.92 -19.44
N LEU A 625 24.64 6.20 -19.10
CA LEU A 625 24.94 7.31 -19.99
C LEU A 625 26.10 8.13 -19.41
N ASN A 626 27.16 8.28 -20.20
CA ASN A 626 28.30 9.12 -19.87
C ASN A 626 28.29 10.40 -20.70
N ILE A 627 28.56 11.51 -20.02
CA ILE A 627 28.76 12.82 -20.64
C ILE A 627 30.05 13.41 -20.09
N SER A 628 30.92 13.92 -20.95
CA SER A 628 32.10 14.68 -20.56
C SER A 628 31.89 16.19 -20.71
N GLY A 629 32.75 16.99 -20.06
CA GLY A 629 32.76 18.44 -20.15
C GLY A 629 32.78 19.01 -21.57
N ASN A 630 32.45 20.30 -21.70
CA ASN A 630 32.21 21.00 -22.99
C ASN A 630 31.04 20.41 -23.79
N THR A 631 30.03 19.90 -23.08
CA THR A 631 28.81 19.36 -23.70
C THR A 631 27.59 20.18 -23.28
N THR A 632 26.79 20.58 -24.26
CA THR A 632 25.47 21.18 -24.04
C THR A 632 24.40 20.35 -24.75
N LEU A 633 23.42 19.85 -24.01
CA LEU A 633 22.24 19.19 -24.57
C LEU A 633 21.04 20.12 -24.44
N ARG A 634 20.48 20.54 -25.57
CA ARG A 634 19.27 21.38 -25.65
C ARG A 634 18.06 20.53 -25.98
N PHE A 635 17.15 20.39 -25.02
CA PHE A 635 15.93 19.60 -25.16
C PHE A 635 14.80 20.45 -25.74
N SER A 636 13.93 19.86 -26.56
CA SER A 636 12.65 20.49 -26.89
C SER A 636 11.74 20.55 -25.65
N ARG A 637 10.73 21.43 -25.67
CA ARG A 637 9.76 21.60 -24.57
C ARG A 637 9.12 20.30 -24.08
N GLU A 638 8.80 19.40 -25.01
CA GLU A 638 8.17 18.11 -24.71
C GLU A 638 9.16 16.96 -24.45
N ALA A 639 10.47 17.26 -24.42
CA ALA A 639 11.52 16.27 -24.21
C ALA A 639 12.08 16.34 -22.80
N GLY A 640 12.51 15.18 -22.30
CA GLY A 640 13.26 15.03 -21.06
C GLY A 640 14.32 13.94 -21.20
N LEU A 641 15.11 13.78 -20.15
CA LEU A 641 16.04 12.65 -20.00
C LEU A 641 15.44 11.66 -19.00
N VAL A 642 15.04 10.47 -19.48
CA VAL A 642 14.53 9.38 -18.63
C VAL A 642 15.58 8.27 -18.61
N SER A 643 16.10 7.91 -17.45
CA SER A 643 17.10 6.87 -17.30
C SER A 643 16.65 5.77 -16.33
N ARG A 644 16.88 4.52 -16.70
CA ARG A 644 16.78 3.35 -15.80
C ARG A 644 18.15 2.83 -15.37
N GLY A 645 19.23 3.49 -15.77
CA GLY A 645 20.58 3.22 -15.29
C GLY A 645 21.32 4.49 -14.87
N ALA A 646 22.58 4.31 -14.48
CA ALA A 646 23.37 5.39 -13.93
C ALA A 646 23.68 6.48 -14.97
N LEU A 647 23.64 7.73 -14.52
CA LEU A 647 24.09 8.89 -15.28
C LEU A 647 25.45 9.34 -14.74
N ARG A 648 26.49 9.29 -15.57
CA ARG A 648 27.90 9.58 -15.21
C ARG A 648 28.37 10.82 -15.95
N PHE A 649 28.22 11.98 -15.32
CA PHE A 649 28.45 13.28 -15.93
C PHE A 649 29.71 13.93 -15.36
N ASN A 650 30.77 13.95 -16.14
CA ASN A 650 32.11 14.35 -15.72
C ASN A 650 32.49 15.69 -16.35
N GLY A 651 31.94 16.77 -15.82
CA GLY A 651 32.33 18.15 -16.14
C GLY A 651 33.44 18.67 -15.23
N THR A 652 33.99 19.83 -15.59
CA THR A 652 34.90 20.62 -14.75
C THR A 652 34.44 22.08 -14.69
N GLU A 653 34.99 22.88 -13.78
CA GLU A 653 34.68 24.32 -13.70
C GLU A 653 34.95 25.04 -15.04
N SER A 654 36.06 24.73 -15.71
CA SER A 654 36.43 25.30 -17.00
C SER A 654 35.71 24.67 -18.19
N SER A 655 35.04 23.53 -18.00
CA SER A 655 34.36 22.79 -19.07
C SER A 655 33.10 22.11 -18.50
N PRO A 656 32.08 22.88 -18.11
CA PRO A 656 30.89 22.33 -17.49
C PRO A 656 30.02 21.56 -18.50
N ILE A 657 29.11 20.74 -17.98
CA ILE A 657 28.04 20.11 -18.75
C ILE A 657 26.77 20.93 -18.56
N ILE A 658 26.04 21.22 -19.63
CA ILE A 658 24.81 22.03 -19.57
C ILE A 658 23.64 21.23 -20.16
N LEU A 659 22.58 21.05 -19.37
CA LEU A 659 21.29 20.53 -19.83
C LEU A 659 20.24 21.64 -19.73
N GLU A 660 19.70 22.06 -20.87
CA GLU A 660 18.78 23.20 -20.97
C GLU A 660 17.68 22.95 -22.01
N GLY A 661 16.63 23.79 -22.00
CA GLY A 661 15.59 23.76 -23.02
C GLY A 661 15.98 24.53 -24.29
N PRO A 662 15.02 24.82 -25.19
CA PRO A 662 15.31 25.57 -26.40
C PRO A 662 15.65 27.02 -26.09
N ASN A 663 16.46 27.68 -26.93
CA ASN A 663 16.62 29.13 -26.84
C ASN A 663 15.44 29.79 -27.56
N ASP A 664 14.38 30.13 -26.82
CA ASP A 664 13.16 30.74 -27.35
C ASP A 664 12.57 31.80 -26.41
N ASP A 665 11.62 32.59 -26.93
CA ASP A 665 11.01 33.71 -26.21
C ASP A 665 10.08 33.29 -25.07
N LYS A 666 9.89 31.98 -24.84
CA LYS A 666 9.05 31.46 -23.74
C LYS A 666 9.89 30.81 -22.64
N GLY A 667 11.08 31.36 -22.39
CA GLY A 667 11.93 31.05 -21.23
C GLY A 667 12.73 29.75 -21.33
N GLY A 668 12.77 29.11 -22.50
CA GLY A 668 13.58 27.91 -22.73
C GLY A 668 13.29 26.75 -21.79
N LEU A 669 12.00 26.50 -21.54
CA LEU A 669 11.54 25.44 -20.64
C LEU A 669 11.62 24.04 -21.27
N TRP A 670 11.92 23.02 -20.47
CA TRP A 670 11.87 21.60 -20.84
C TRP A 670 11.47 20.69 -19.67
N ARG A 671 11.30 19.39 -19.90
CA ARG A 671 10.71 18.47 -18.90
C ARG A 671 11.68 18.05 -17.78
N GLY A 672 12.99 18.11 -18.00
CA GLY A 672 13.99 17.78 -16.99
C GLY A 672 14.45 16.32 -17.01
N VAL A 673 14.94 15.84 -15.86
CA VAL A 673 15.64 14.56 -15.72
C VAL A 673 14.92 13.63 -14.75
N ALA A 674 14.77 12.35 -15.08
CA ALA A 674 14.31 11.33 -14.14
C ALA A 674 15.20 10.08 -14.20
N VAL A 675 15.76 9.68 -13.06
CA VAL A 675 16.50 8.42 -12.89
C VAL A 675 15.67 7.47 -12.02
N LEU A 676 15.25 6.36 -12.59
CA LEU A 676 14.23 5.48 -12.04
C LEU A 676 14.77 4.06 -11.86
N GLY A 677 15.01 3.66 -10.60
CA GLY A 677 15.40 2.30 -10.23
C GLY A 677 16.80 1.87 -10.69
N SER A 678 17.76 2.80 -10.83
CA SER A 678 19.13 2.45 -11.19
C SER A 678 19.80 1.63 -10.09
N SER A 679 20.39 0.48 -10.46
CA SER A 679 21.17 -0.36 -9.53
C SER A 679 22.50 0.29 -9.15
N GLU A 680 23.06 1.11 -10.03
CA GLU A 680 24.33 1.82 -9.85
C GLU A 680 24.11 3.30 -9.50
N PRO A 681 25.01 3.93 -8.73
CA PRO A 681 24.90 5.34 -8.39
C PRO A 681 25.14 6.23 -9.62
N SER A 682 24.32 7.27 -9.78
CA SER A 682 24.61 8.38 -10.68
C SER A 682 25.64 9.31 -10.05
N ARG A 683 26.63 9.75 -10.85
CA ARG A 683 27.77 10.56 -10.40
C ARG A 683 27.91 11.77 -11.30
N TRP A 684 27.69 12.96 -10.75
CA TRP A 684 27.73 14.22 -11.51
C TRP A 684 28.75 15.18 -10.91
N SER A 685 29.53 15.82 -11.77
CA SER A 685 30.46 16.88 -11.42
C SER A 685 30.31 18.04 -12.40
N PHE A 686 30.15 19.27 -11.89
CA PHE A 686 30.02 20.50 -12.70
C PHE A 686 28.93 20.42 -13.79
N VAL A 687 27.73 20.02 -13.39
CA VAL A 687 26.55 19.92 -14.26
C VAL A 687 25.58 21.07 -13.96
N ASN A 688 25.14 21.77 -15.00
CA ASN A 688 24.17 22.85 -14.90
C ASN A 688 22.83 22.44 -15.55
N ILE A 689 21.79 22.32 -14.74
CA ILE A 689 20.41 22.06 -15.16
C ILE A 689 19.62 23.36 -15.13
N ARG A 690 19.00 23.74 -16.25
CA ARG A 690 18.31 25.03 -16.39
C ARG A 690 16.88 24.87 -16.88
N ASN A 691 15.97 25.68 -16.33
CA ASN A 691 14.63 25.95 -16.84
C ASN A 691 13.78 24.68 -17.04
N THR A 692 13.62 23.87 -15.99
CA THR A 692 12.82 22.64 -16.04
C THR A 692 11.38 22.89 -15.58
N THR A 693 10.45 22.02 -15.98
CA THR A 693 9.02 22.08 -15.61
C THR A 693 8.51 20.86 -14.86
N GLY A 694 9.29 19.77 -14.83
CA GLY A 694 8.85 18.46 -14.39
C GLY A 694 8.50 17.54 -15.57
N MET A 695 8.61 16.23 -15.34
CA MET A 695 8.35 15.22 -16.35
C MET A 695 6.84 14.99 -16.50
N ARG A 696 6.25 15.53 -17.56
CA ARG A 696 4.85 15.23 -17.94
C ARG A 696 4.83 14.46 -19.24
N HIS A 697 4.15 13.34 -19.35
CA HIS A 697 3.97 12.63 -20.62
C HIS A 697 2.70 11.79 -20.58
N THR A 698 1.71 12.10 -21.41
CA THR A 698 0.39 11.44 -21.36
C THR A 698 -0.20 11.50 -19.94
N ASP A 699 -0.39 10.36 -19.28
CA ASP A 699 -0.91 10.23 -17.91
C ASP A 699 0.21 9.99 -16.86
N TRP A 700 1.46 10.30 -17.21
CA TRP A 700 2.61 10.23 -16.30
C TRP A 700 3.09 11.63 -15.93
N GLU A 701 3.13 11.92 -14.63
CA GLU A 701 3.58 13.19 -14.09
C GLU A 701 4.56 13.00 -12.93
N LEU A 702 5.76 13.55 -13.07
CA LEU A 702 6.70 13.85 -11.99
C LEU A 702 6.89 15.36 -11.95
N THR A 703 6.62 15.97 -10.81
CA THR A 703 6.67 17.43 -10.66
C THR A 703 8.10 17.95 -10.48
N GLY A 704 9.04 17.09 -10.09
CA GLY A 704 10.44 17.42 -9.91
C GLY A 704 11.19 17.71 -11.22
N GLY A 705 12.00 18.78 -11.24
CA GLY A 705 12.85 19.14 -12.37
C GLY A 705 14.01 18.16 -12.60
N THR A 706 14.50 17.54 -11.52
CA THR A 706 15.38 16.38 -11.54
C THR A 706 14.92 15.41 -10.47
N THR A 707 14.59 14.17 -10.83
CA THR A 707 14.12 13.15 -9.89
C THR A 707 15.06 11.95 -9.83
N PHE A 708 15.43 11.54 -8.62
CA PHE A 708 16.09 10.26 -8.34
C PHE A 708 15.15 9.38 -7.51
N TYR A 709 14.58 8.35 -8.13
CA TYR A 709 13.71 7.39 -7.45
C TYR A 709 14.37 6.02 -7.37
N LYS A 710 14.51 5.47 -6.15
CA LYS A 710 15.22 4.20 -5.90
C LYS A 710 16.57 4.14 -6.65
N SER A 711 17.28 5.26 -6.69
CA SER A 711 18.50 5.45 -7.49
C SER A 711 19.47 6.31 -6.71
N ALA A 712 20.65 5.76 -6.37
CA ALA A 712 21.62 6.52 -5.60
C ALA A 712 22.19 7.71 -6.41
N ALA A 713 22.41 8.85 -5.75
CA ALA A 713 22.88 10.08 -6.38
C ALA A 713 24.10 10.66 -5.65
N GLN A 714 25.17 10.94 -6.39
CA GLN A 714 26.38 11.59 -5.89
C GLN A 714 26.67 12.79 -6.78
N LEU A 715 26.34 13.99 -6.29
CA LEU A 715 26.38 15.21 -7.07
C LEU A 715 27.36 16.19 -6.43
N GLU A 716 28.30 16.69 -7.22
CA GLU A 716 29.32 17.63 -6.77
C GLU A 716 29.36 18.87 -7.68
N HIS A 717 29.36 20.06 -7.11
CA HIS A 717 29.47 21.33 -7.86
C HIS A 717 28.41 21.48 -8.96
N CYS A 718 27.21 20.93 -8.76
CA CYS A 718 26.11 20.99 -9.73
C CYS A 718 25.16 22.15 -9.41
N SER A 719 24.49 22.68 -10.45
CA SER A 719 23.48 23.72 -10.31
C SER A 719 22.12 23.35 -10.91
N PHE A 720 21.05 23.78 -10.25
CA PHE A 720 19.66 23.63 -10.67
C PHE A 720 19.01 25.01 -10.64
N SER A 721 18.57 25.51 -11.78
CA SER A 721 18.07 26.89 -11.87
C SER A 721 16.81 27.03 -12.71
N GLY A 722 15.91 27.94 -12.30
CA GLY A 722 14.75 28.33 -13.10
C GLY A 722 13.64 27.28 -13.17
N HIS A 723 13.60 26.32 -12.24
CA HIS A 723 12.56 25.29 -12.20
C HIS A 723 11.16 25.91 -11.96
N GLN A 724 10.16 25.46 -12.72
CA GLN A 724 8.79 25.98 -12.68
C GLN A 724 7.74 25.01 -12.10
N GLY A 725 8.15 23.81 -11.65
CA GLY A 725 7.29 22.83 -11.00
C GLY A 725 7.37 22.89 -9.47
N GLU A 726 7.11 21.75 -8.82
CA GLU A 726 7.10 21.65 -7.35
C GLU A 726 8.53 21.64 -6.78
N ASP A 727 9.42 20.77 -7.27
CA ASP A 727 10.75 20.60 -6.68
C ASP A 727 11.85 20.74 -7.73
N ALA A 728 12.86 21.59 -7.53
CA ALA A 728 13.97 21.63 -8.51
C ALA A 728 14.78 20.32 -8.51
N LEU A 729 15.01 19.73 -7.34
CA LEU A 729 15.61 18.42 -7.15
C LEU A 729 14.76 17.58 -6.19
N ASN A 730 14.37 16.37 -6.62
CA ASN A 730 13.55 15.45 -5.83
C ASN A 730 14.25 14.09 -5.67
N ILE A 731 14.49 13.66 -4.44
CA ILE A 731 15.19 12.41 -4.11
C ILE A 731 14.27 11.53 -3.27
N VAL A 732 13.88 10.38 -3.81
CA VAL A 732 12.83 9.53 -3.23
C VAL A 732 13.33 8.09 -3.08
N ASN A 733 13.22 7.53 -1.87
CA ASN A 733 13.66 6.17 -1.54
C ASN A 733 15.11 5.87 -1.98
N SER A 734 16.03 6.83 -1.82
CA SER A 734 17.38 6.77 -2.37
C SER A 734 18.45 7.10 -1.35
N LYS A 735 19.68 6.65 -1.60
CA LYS A 735 20.86 7.14 -0.91
C LYS A 735 21.46 8.31 -1.68
N PHE A 736 21.95 9.34 -1.00
CA PHE A 736 22.53 10.49 -1.69
C PHE A 736 23.72 11.14 -0.98
N SER A 737 24.54 11.83 -1.77
CA SER A 737 25.56 12.78 -1.31
C SER A 737 25.54 13.99 -2.23
N LEU A 738 25.31 15.17 -1.65
CA LEU A 738 25.20 16.44 -2.36
C LEU A 738 26.30 17.38 -1.84
N LYS A 739 27.28 17.72 -2.68
CA LYS A 739 28.40 18.57 -2.31
C LYS A 739 28.45 19.83 -3.17
N ASN A 740 28.52 21.00 -2.53
CA ASN A 740 28.58 22.30 -3.18
C ASN A 740 27.48 22.49 -4.24
N ILE A 741 26.24 22.13 -3.89
CA ILE A 741 25.08 22.24 -4.78
C ILE A 741 24.52 23.65 -4.77
N LYS A 742 24.15 24.13 -5.95
CA LYS A 742 23.53 25.44 -6.13
C LYS A 742 22.11 25.29 -6.65
N ILE A 743 21.10 25.68 -5.87
CA ILE A 743 19.69 25.70 -6.32
C ILE A 743 19.21 27.14 -6.33
N GLU A 744 18.72 27.62 -7.46
CA GLU A 744 18.27 29.00 -7.58
C GLU A 744 16.98 29.15 -8.37
N SER A 745 16.24 30.21 -8.04
CA SER A 745 15.20 30.71 -8.92
C SER A 745 14.04 29.73 -9.17
N THR A 746 13.58 29.05 -8.13
CA THR A 746 12.55 28.00 -8.23
C THR A 746 11.15 28.57 -7.98
N ALA A 747 10.14 28.00 -8.64
CA ALA A 747 8.74 28.37 -8.46
C ALA A 747 8.21 27.99 -7.07
N SER A 748 8.49 26.76 -6.62
CA SER A 748 8.22 26.26 -5.26
C SER A 748 9.53 25.78 -4.62
N ASP A 749 9.64 24.51 -4.26
CA ASP A 749 10.66 23.97 -3.37
C ASP A 749 12.00 23.82 -4.09
N GLY A 750 13.08 23.98 -3.32
CA GLY A 750 14.44 23.79 -3.82
C GLY A 750 14.78 22.31 -3.92
N LEU A 751 14.73 21.62 -2.79
CA LEU A 751 15.10 20.22 -2.65
C LEU A 751 14.06 19.48 -1.79
N ASP A 752 13.46 18.43 -2.35
CA ASP A 752 12.57 17.52 -1.63
C ASP A 752 13.23 16.14 -1.45
N ILE A 753 13.28 15.65 -0.20
CA ILE A 753 13.89 14.39 0.20
C ILE A 753 12.87 13.52 0.92
N ASP A 754 12.40 12.48 0.23
CA ASP A 754 11.40 11.54 0.72
C ASP A 754 12.00 10.15 0.97
N PHE A 755 11.78 9.60 2.16
CA PHE A 755 12.14 8.22 2.52
C PHE A 755 13.60 7.84 2.23
N SER A 756 14.51 8.79 2.35
CA SER A 756 15.89 8.71 1.85
C SER A 756 16.92 8.90 2.96
N GLU A 757 18.18 8.56 2.66
CA GLU A 757 19.30 8.73 3.60
C GLU A 757 20.52 9.33 2.89
N GLY A 758 21.11 10.39 3.43
CA GLY A 758 22.25 11.04 2.77
C GLY A 758 22.79 12.28 3.46
N SER A 759 23.70 12.97 2.77
CA SER A 759 24.32 14.21 3.24
C SER A 759 24.25 15.36 2.23
N ILE A 760 24.24 16.58 2.76
CA ILE A 760 24.36 17.85 2.03
C ILE A 760 25.54 18.61 2.64
N GLU A 761 26.54 18.94 1.84
CA GLU A 761 27.78 19.59 2.26
C GLU A 761 28.04 20.84 1.42
N GLY A 762 28.02 22.01 2.05
CA GLY A 762 28.18 23.29 1.36
C GLY A 762 26.97 23.65 0.49
N GLY A 763 27.18 24.62 -0.41
CA GLY A 763 26.19 25.00 -1.42
C GLY A 763 25.34 26.23 -1.07
N LEU A 764 24.52 26.65 -2.04
CA LEU A 764 23.68 27.85 -2.00
C LEU A 764 22.29 27.54 -2.53
N PHE A 765 21.27 27.86 -1.73
CA PHE A 765 19.86 27.80 -2.08
C PHE A 765 19.32 29.22 -2.08
N LYS A 766 18.97 29.78 -3.25
CA LYS A 766 18.64 31.21 -3.37
C LYS A 766 17.40 31.51 -4.19
N SER A 767 16.55 32.41 -3.68
CA SER A 767 15.31 32.83 -4.34
C SER A 767 14.41 31.64 -4.65
N ILE A 768 14.05 30.93 -3.58
CA ILE A 768 13.21 29.72 -3.60
C ILE A 768 11.78 30.13 -3.32
N GLY A 769 10.82 29.55 -4.05
CA GLY A 769 9.41 29.82 -3.80
C GLY A 769 8.88 31.10 -4.45
N ARG A 770 9.29 31.39 -5.68
CA ARG A 770 8.95 32.64 -6.40
C ARG A 770 7.47 32.84 -6.65
N LEU A 771 6.69 31.76 -6.78
CA LEU A 771 5.23 31.84 -6.89
C LEU A 771 4.53 31.99 -5.53
N GLY A 772 5.31 32.09 -4.45
CA GLY A 772 4.85 32.19 -3.07
C GLY A 772 4.70 30.82 -2.43
N GLY A 773 5.25 30.67 -1.22
CA GLY A 773 5.38 29.38 -0.55
C GLY A 773 6.66 28.65 -1.00
N GLY A 774 6.89 27.45 -0.50
CA GLY A 774 7.98 26.58 -0.93
C GLY A 774 9.23 26.64 -0.07
N ASP A 775 9.76 25.46 0.19
CA ASP A 775 10.82 25.22 1.18
C ASP A 775 12.19 25.11 0.51
N GLY A 776 13.24 25.56 1.21
CA GLY A 776 14.62 25.45 0.73
C GLY A 776 15.04 23.98 0.62
N VAL A 777 14.92 23.29 1.75
CA VAL A 777 15.08 21.83 1.87
C VAL A 777 13.87 21.29 2.64
N ASP A 778 13.04 20.45 2.00
CA ASP A 778 11.96 19.68 2.64
C ASP A 778 12.39 18.21 2.80
N VAL A 779 12.15 17.66 3.99
CA VAL A 779 12.62 16.33 4.39
C VAL A 779 11.48 15.57 5.02
N SER A 780 11.09 14.44 4.44
CA SER A 780 9.97 13.60 4.89
C SER A 780 10.41 12.14 5.02
N GLY A 781 10.14 11.50 6.18
CA GLY A 781 10.47 10.09 6.44
C GLY A 781 11.94 9.70 6.27
N SER A 782 12.87 10.65 6.45
CA SER A 782 14.26 10.54 5.99
C SER A 782 15.30 10.73 7.11
N LYS A 783 16.55 10.34 6.83
CA LYS A 783 17.70 10.60 7.71
C LYS A 783 18.76 11.40 6.97
N VAL A 784 18.98 12.66 7.38
CA VAL A 784 19.78 13.61 6.60
C VAL A 784 20.80 14.33 7.48
N PHE A 785 22.03 14.47 6.97
CA PHE A 785 23.08 15.30 7.55
C PHE A 785 23.31 16.52 6.66
N ILE A 786 23.30 17.73 7.22
CA ILE A 786 23.47 18.98 6.47
C ILE A 786 24.61 19.76 7.13
N ASN A 787 25.60 20.20 6.35
CA ASN A 787 26.74 20.95 6.87
C ASN A 787 27.13 22.10 5.94
N GLY A 788 27.27 23.32 6.47
CA GLY A 788 27.89 24.43 5.74
C GLY A 788 27.05 25.01 4.60
N THR A 789 25.73 24.78 4.58
CA THR A 789 24.83 25.24 3.50
C THR A 789 24.29 26.64 3.76
N VAL A 790 24.18 27.45 2.70
CA VAL A 790 23.58 28.79 2.73
C VAL A 790 22.21 28.78 2.08
N LEU A 791 21.19 29.31 2.79
CA LEU A 791 19.83 29.48 2.30
C LEU A 791 19.45 30.96 2.35
N GLN A 792 19.12 31.55 1.21
CA GLN A 792 18.88 32.98 1.06
C GLN A 792 17.58 33.25 0.29
N ASP A 793 16.74 34.17 0.74
CA ASP A 793 15.46 34.51 0.06
C ASP A 793 14.60 33.25 -0.19
N VAL A 794 14.30 32.53 0.89
CA VAL A 794 13.40 31.36 0.85
C VAL A 794 12.01 31.80 1.31
N SER A 795 11.00 31.60 0.44
CA SER A 795 9.67 32.15 0.69
C SER A 795 8.96 31.55 1.90
N ASP A 796 9.09 30.24 2.16
CA ASP A 796 8.47 29.57 3.30
C ASP A 796 9.50 29.12 4.33
N LYS A 797 9.86 27.83 4.46
CA LYS A 797 10.85 27.38 5.44
C LYS A 797 12.19 27.16 4.77
N ALA A 798 13.28 27.66 5.36
CA ALA A 798 14.61 27.31 4.86
C ALA A 798 14.88 25.80 5.05
N LEU A 799 14.58 25.26 6.22
CA LEU A 799 14.60 23.82 6.46
C LEU A 799 13.26 23.34 7.03
N SER A 800 12.60 22.41 6.34
CA SER A 800 11.38 21.74 6.76
C SER A 800 11.67 20.26 7.03
N VAL A 801 11.40 19.81 8.26
CA VAL A 801 11.71 18.45 8.72
C VAL A 801 10.42 17.80 9.21
N GLY A 802 9.86 16.88 8.42
CA GLY A 802 8.56 16.25 8.67
C GLY A 802 8.56 14.72 8.67
N GLU A 803 7.41 14.17 9.06
CA GLU A 803 7.05 12.76 8.92
C GLU A 803 8.09 11.77 9.51
N GLN A 804 8.43 11.93 10.80
CA GLN A 804 9.42 11.10 11.53
C GLN A 804 10.85 11.16 10.95
N SER A 805 11.21 12.28 10.35
CA SER A 805 12.58 12.49 9.87
C SER A 805 13.56 12.71 11.02
N LYS A 806 14.82 12.34 10.79
CA LYS A 806 15.95 12.60 11.68
C LYS A 806 16.99 13.44 10.95
N VAL A 807 17.14 14.69 11.36
CA VAL A 807 18.06 15.63 10.70
C VAL A 807 19.09 16.14 11.68
N VAL A 808 20.34 16.18 11.23
CA VAL A 808 21.44 16.86 11.93
C VAL A 808 21.98 17.93 11.00
N ALA A 809 21.94 19.19 11.44
CA ALA A 809 22.31 20.36 10.66
C ALA A 809 23.40 21.18 11.38
N THR A 810 24.52 21.47 10.73
CA THR A 810 25.64 22.20 11.34
C THR A 810 26.11 23.32 10.43
N SER A 811 26.52 24.45 11.00
CA SER A 811 27.08 25.58 10.23
C SER A 811 26.15 26.07 9.11
N ILE A 812 24.84 26.14 9.36
CA ILE A 812 23.84 26.60 8.38
C ILE A 812 23.68 28.11 8.47
N THR A 813 23.67 28.79 7.32
CA THR A 813 23.37 30.23 7.23
C THR A 813 22.02 30.42 6.55
N MET A 814 21.09 31.07 7.24
CA MET A 814 19.74 31.36 6.74
C MET A 814 19.52 32.87 6.74
N GLU A 815 19.30 33.48 5.58
CA GLU A 815 19.09 34.92 5.43
C GLU A 815 17.83 35.23 4.62
N GLU A 816 16.99 36.14 5.12
CA GLU A 816 15.77 36.60 4.43
C GLU A 816 14.80 35.45 4.12
N VAL A 817 14.43 34.69 5.16
CA VAL A 817 13.60 33.48 5.06
C VAL A 817 12.23 33.69 5.69
N GLY A 818 11.20 32.96 5.25
CA GLY A 818 9.89 32.98 5.91
C GLY A 818 9.99 32.46 7.35
N THR A 819 10.38 31.21 7.49
CA THR A 819 10.74 30.54 8.73
C THR A 819 12.15 29.96 8.58
N GLY A 820 13.00 30.08 9.61
CA GLY A 820 14.32 29.45 9.58
C GLY A 820 14.20 27.94 9.50
N VAL A 821 13.74 27.31 10.58
CA VAL A 821 13.58 25.86 10.63
C VAL A 821 12.26 25.44 11.26
N ALA A 822 11.62 24.44 10.65
CA ALA A 822 10.43 23.79 11.18
C ALA A 822 10.67 22.28 11.38
N SER A 823 10.39 21.77 12.57
CA SER A 823 10.30 20.33 12.85
C SER A 823 8.85 19.95 13.11
N LYS A 824 8.31 19.02 12.34
CA LYS A 824 6.90 18.61 12.35
C LYS A 824 6.75 17.09 12.41
N ASP A 825 5.60 16.64 12.90
CA ASP A 825 5.09 15.29 12.66
C ASP A 825 6.05 14.18 13.09
N GLY A 826 6.33 14.08 14.39
CA GLY A 826 7.16 13.01 14.95
C GLY A 826 8.66 13.13 14.66
N SER A 827 9.09 14.21 14.00
CA SER A 827 10.49 14.38 13.56
C SER A 827 11.39 14.92 14.66
N SER A 828 12.70 14.67 14.52
CA SER A 828 13.73 15.20 15.41
C SER A 828 14.83 15.91 14.62
N LEU A 829 15.13 17.14 15.03
CA LEU A 829 16.22 17.94 14.48
C LEU A 829 17.24 18.28 15.57
N THR A 830 18.52 18.10 15.25
CA THR A 830 19.62 18.75 15.96
C THR A 830 20.25 19.79 15.05
N ILE A 831 20.34 21.04 15.49
CA ILE A 831 20.97 22.12 14.75
C ILE A 831 22.04 22.82 15.59
N SER A 832 23.23 23.05 15.03
CA SER A 832 24.28 23.77 15.74
C SER A 832 25.12 24.71 14.89
N GLU A 833 25.78 25.67 15.56
CA GLU A 833 26.75 26.60 14.95
C GLU A 833 26.16 27.38 13.76
N SER A 834 24.86 27.69 13.82
CA SER A 834 24.10 28.19 12.68
C SER A 834 23.60 29.62 12.94
N SER A 835 23.30 30.35 11.85
CA SER A 835 22.79 31.72 11.92
C SER A 835 21.48 31.88 11.17
N ILE A 836 20.57 32.65 11.75
CA ILE A 836 19.29 33.05 11.16
C ILE A 836 19.22 34.57 11.19
N LYS A 837 19.16 35.17 10.00
CA LYS A 837 19.08 36.61 9.79
C LYS A 837 17.80 36.96 9.02
N LYS A 838 17.03 37.93 9.51
CA LYS A 838 15.78 38.42 8.87
C LYS A 838 14.76 37.30 8.60
N ALA A 839 14.44 36.51 9.63
CA ALA A 839 13.33 35.55 9.54
C ALA A 839 11.99 36.28 9.71
N ARG A 840 11.11 36.15 8.71
CA ARG A 840 9.83 36.89 8.64
C ARG A 840 8.87 36.50 9.75
N PHE A 841 8.79 35.21 10.08
CA PHE A 841 7.81 34.68 11.03
C PHE A 841 8.49 34.07 12.26
N PHE A 842 9.24 32.98 12.07
CA PHE A 842 9.88 32.24 13.16
C PHE A 842 11.32 31.89 12.81
N GLY A 843 12.22 31.99 13.78
CA GLY A 843 13.54 31.40 13.67
C GLY A 843 13.44 29.87 13.70
N LEU A 844 12.89 29.32 14.78
CA LEU A 844 12.67 27.89 14.98
C LEU A 844 11.21 27.61 15.36
N ILE A 845 10.60 26.55 14.82
CA ILE A 845 9.25 26.12 15.20
C ILE A 845 9.12 24.58 15.28
N ALA A 846 8.50 24.07 16.34
CA ALA A 846 8.19 22.64 16.51
C ALA A 846 6.70 22.39 16.76
N TYR A 847 6.05 21.56 15.92
CA TYR A 847 4.59 21.36 15.97
C TYR A 847 4.10 20.04 15.34
N ILE A 848 2.80 19.80 15.39
CA ILE A 848 2.12 18.61 14.85
C ILE A 848 1.13 19.07 13.77
N LYS A 849 1.45 18.84 12.50
CA LYS A 849 0.57 19.05 11.33
C LYS A 849 -0.27 17.81 11.04
N LYS A 850 0.36 16.63 11.14
CA LYS A 850 -0.19 15.30 10.89
C LYS A 850 -0.19 14.53 12.21
N PRO A 851 -1.32 14.50 12.93
CA PRO A 851 -1.45 13.84 14.23
C PRO A 851 -1.03 12.36 14.25
N GLU A 852 -1.00 11.68 13.10
CA GLU A 852 -0.54 10.29 12.93
C GLU A 852 0.89 10.06 13.41
N TYR A 853 1.77 11.04 13.25
CA TYR A 853 3.18 10.88 13.56
C TYR A 853 3.53 11.30 15.00
N GLY A 854 2.71 12.19 15.59
CA GLY A 854 2.89 12.67 16.95
C GLY A 854 3.83 13.90 17.06
N PRO A 855 4.32 14.19 18.28
CA PRO A 855 5.08 15.40 18.57
C PRO A 855 6.47 15.42 17.94
N ALA A 856 6.94 16.61 17.57
CA ALA A 856 8.26 16.83 16.99
C ALA A 856 9.24 17.45 18.00
N SER A 857 10.53 17.40 17.70
CA SER A 857 11.59 17.99 18.53
C SER A 857 12.66 18.76 17.76
N ILE A 858 13.23 19.77 18.42
CA ILE A 858 14.42 20.52 18.00
C ILE A 858 15.39 20.66 19.19
N ASP A 859 16.67 20.34 18.98
CA ASP A 859 17.79 20.67 19.87
C ASP A 859 18.72 21.64 19.13
N ALA A 860 18.75 22.91 19.57
CA ALA A 860 19.46 24.00 18.92
C ALA A 860 20.57 24.57 19.82
N ARG A 861 21.81 24.63 19.30
CA ARG A 861 23.01 25.03 20.07
C ARG A 861 23.90 26.00 19.29
N ASN A 862 24.53 26.95 19.97
CA ASN A 862 25.37 27.98 19.35
C ASN A 862 24.67 28.71 18.19
N MET A 863 23.41 29.10 18.39
CA MET A 863 22.59 29.78 17.39
C MET A 863 22.77 31.30 17.44
N LYS A 864 22.95 31.93 16.27
CA LYS A 864 22.93 33.39 16.12
C LYS A 864 21.61 33.84 15.48
N PHE A 865 20.91 34.76 16.13
CA PHE A 865 19.68 35.35 15.60
C PHE A 865 19.84 36.86 15.41
N GLU A 866 19.61 37.32 14.18
CA GLU A 866 19.59 38.74 13.82
C GLU A 866 18.25 39.06 13.14
N GLU A 867 17.48 40.01 13.67
CA GLU A 867 16.19 40.44 13.07
C GLU A 867 15.18 39.27 12.82
N ALA A 868 15.09 38.31 13.73
CA ALA A 868 14.07 37.26 13.68
C ALA A 868 12.80 37.72 14.41
N GLY A 869 11.64 37.70 13.73
CA GLY A 869 10.36 38.12 14.32
C GLY A 869 10.06 37.44 15.66
N VAL A 870 10.13 36.10 15.68
CA VAL A 870 10.09 35.29 16.91
C VAL A 870 11.23 34.27 16.85
N ARG A 871 12.11 34.22 17.86
CA ARG A 871 13.28 33.31 17.85
C ARG A 871 12.89 31.83 17.83
N ALA A 872 11.97 31.43 18.69
CA ALA A 872 11.52 30.04 18.82
C ALA A 872 10.05 29.97 19.23
N ARG A 873 9.32 28.97 18.71
CA ARG A 873 7.91 28.70 19.04
C ARG A 873 7.65 27.19 19.09
N VAL A 874 6.86 26.70 20.04
CA VAL A 874 6.61 25.26 20.20
C VAL A 874 5.18 24.95 20.61
N GLN A 875 4.52 24.04 19.88
CA GLN A 875 3.19 23.56 20.23
C GLN A 875 3.25 22.58 21.41
N LYS A 876 2.25 22.61 22.29
CA LYS A 876 2.08 21.62 23.36
C LYS A 876 2.21 20.19 22.84
N GLY A 877 3.00 19.39 23.55
CA GLY A 877 3.36 18.03 23.20
C GLY A 877 4.68 17.93 22.43
N SER A 878 5.07 18.95 21.67
CA SER A 878 6.37 19.04 21.00
C SER A 878 7.43 19.67 21.91
N TYR A 879 8.70 19.55 21.53
CA TYR A 879 9.85 19.94 22.37
C TYR A 879 10.84 20.80 21.60
N LEU A 880 11.37 21.83 22.25
CA LEU A 880 12.47 22.63 21.72
C LEU A 880 13.44 23.00 22.85
N LEU A 881 14.71 22.64 22.68
CA LEU A 881 15.82 23.10 23.51
C LEU A 881 16.61 24.15 22.72
N LEU A 882 16.81 25.32 23.30
CA LEU A 882 17.62 26.40 22.74
C LEU A 882 18.72 26.76 23.74
N GLU A 883 19.98 26.54 23.35
CA GLU A 883 21.15 26.73 24.23
C GLU A 883 21.04 25.94 25.56
N GLY A 884 20.44 24.75 25.49
CA GLY A 884 20.19 23.89 26.65
C GLY A 884 18.94 24.25 27.46
N GLU A 885 18.28 25.38 27.20
CA GLU A 885 17.06 25.79 27.88
C GLU A 885 15.80 25.34 27.13
N GLN A 886 14.83 24.80 27.86
CA GLN A 886 13.56 24.36 27.27
C GLN A 886 12.65 25.56 26.97
N VAL A 887 12.25 25.72 25.71
CA VAL A 887 11.28 26.74 25.31
C VAL A 887 9.87 26.31 25.74
N LYS A 888 9.13 27.24 26.35
CA LYS A 888 7.77 27.01 26.87
C LYS A 888 6.80 26.68 25.72
N ALA A 889 6.12 25.54 25.83
CA ALA A 889 5.11 25.13 24.86
C ALA A 889 3.75 25.81 25.07
N GLU A 890 3.06 26.06 23.96
CA GLU A 890 1.77 26.76 23.93
C GLU A 890 0.74 26.04 23.05
N ASP A 891 -0.54 26.39 23.23
CA ASP A 891 -1.56 25.95 22.27
C ASP A 891 -1.30 26.62 20.93
N MET A 892 -1.39 25.84 19.84
CA MET A 892 -1.15 26.32 18.49
C MET A 892 -2.22 25.78 17.57
N ASP A 893 -2.91 26.70 16.90
CA ASP A 893 -3.79 26.38 15.78
C ASP A 893 -2.94 26.24 14.51
N VAL A 894 -2.61 25.00 14.19
CA VAL A 894 -1.78 24.68 13.02
C VAL A 894 -2.57 24.88 11.73
N GLU A 895 -3.89 24.65 11.72
CA GLU A 895 -4.70 24.90 10.53
C GLU A 895 -4.69 26.39 10.17
N GLN A 896 -4.92 27.24 11.15
CA GLN A 896 -4.84 28.70 10.96
C GLN A 896 -3.45 29.15 10.51
N LEU A 897 -2.37 28.53 11.02
CA LEU A 897 -0.99 28.81 10.58
C LEU A 897 -0.83 28.62 9.07
N TYR A 898 -1.39 27.54 8.51
CA TYR A 898 -1.35 27.24 7.07
C TYR A 898 -2.36 28.04 6.24
N GLU A 899 -3.40 28.59 6.86
CA GLU A 899 -4.34 29.50 6.18
C GLU A 899 -3.85 30.96 6.13
N THR A 900 -2.87 31.33 6.97
CA THR A 900 -2.43 32.72 7.14
C THR A 900 -0.95 32.94 6.87
N ILE A 901 -0.07 32.29 7.62
CA ILE A 901 1.38 32.58 7.67
C ILE A 901 2.16 31.66 6.72
N MET A 902 1.77 30.39 6.67
CA MET A 902 2.38 29.34 5.83
C MET A 902 1.51 29.00 4.62
N LYS A 903 0.68 29.94 4.17
CA LYS A 903 -0.20 29.73 3.02
C LYS A 903 0.62 29.77 1.73
N PRO A 904 0.50 28.76 0.85
CA PRO A 904 1.09 28.82 -0.49
C PRO A 904 0.56 30.02 -1.27
N GLY A 905 1.42 30.71 -2.03
CA GLY A 905 1.02 31.81 -2.91
C GLY A 905 0.86 33.20 -2.28
N LEU A 906 1.39 33.45 -1.06
CA LEU A 906 1.30 34.77 -0.39
C LEU A 906 2.15 35.88 -1.04
N LYS A 907 3.18 35.54 -1.83
CA LYS A 907 3.88 36.52 -2.68
C LYS A 907 3.09 36.64 -4.00
N LYS A 908 2.26 37.68 -4.12
CA LYS A 908 1.86 38.23 -5.42
C LYS A 908 2.51 39.59 -5.61
#